data_AF-A0A5J4EB04-F1
#
_entry.id   AF-A0A5J4EB04-F1
#
_cell.length_a   1.000
_cell.length_b   1.000
_cell.length_c   1.000
_cell.angle_alpha   90.00
_cell.angle_beta   90.00
_cell.angle_gamma   90.00
#
_symmetry.space_group_name_H-M   'P 1'
#
loop_
_entity.id
_entity.type
_entity.pdbx_description
1 polymer ?
#
loop_
_entity_poly.entity_id
_entity_poly.type
_entity_poly.pdbx_seq_one_letter_code
_entity_poly.pdbx_strand_id
1 'polypeptide(L)'
;MEKAGKQPEIKILLLSDDQEFLGQVTDAVENRYALFHAKDLKQALGFDHLSQVALLIADSEVLGGEPEPILERLSRRAPGMIQVVAGTGNDKAVLKQLMDDGKIFRVLTKPCQPGQTRLYIEAAIKQAMQMRGVDHSVEKPPVRSWKKPALIVGSAAAVLVSVAFVIPWGDDDTAGPDDYRASGQGALIEQHLDKARSAMQEKRYFEPKNNNAIYYYFQILTLDPNNVGAQRGIVAAADEVLAQTEQDLLRNRPARAAKALVMIRNVLPDHPRLAFFDSLVGATSPEQRMSNARRAIDAGQYEQAFGLLAEVSTGDSATPPAMEKTVLGGVLEHARAAISSGEIGRALDLIDRVKVINSLYGGIAEIEDQLGRKYSTLMSEARTETDDGNLGSAERLLGQAETIPVASVSSIRLARARISKALQAMSEEAAALAAQERLEEQIADRVNALNQEFRASIADDRLLAPRQGNAFFFLDEMRKLNPGSEQYGAASLALTNKLLEQMWQDLAAREYAAAESFLKQAEQIGGESEELTAARAGLEQDWAAHQGSTVIPATQMKMTNFVEPDFPKRALRRNIEGWVDVEFTVTATGEVSEIEIVDAEKTGYFEKATLQAVAQWRFEPQVFRGEPHRQRVRARLRFNL
;
A
#
# COMPACT_ATOMS: atom_id res chain seq x y z
N MET A 1 -61.30 8.76 13.78
CA MET A 1 -60.62 7.69 13.00
C MET A 1 -59.66 8.38 12.05
N GLU A 2 -58.36 8.22 12.29
CA GLU A 2 -57.32 9.05 11.69
C GLU A 2 -56.48 8.26 10.69
N LYS A 3 -56.00 8.92 9.63
CA LYS A 3 -55.33 8.29 8.49
C LYS A 3 -53.86 7.99 8.81
N ALA A 4 -53.41 6.76 8.60
CA ALA A 4 -52.00 6.43 8.50
C ALA A 4 -51.61 6.29 7.01
N GLY A 5 -50.94 7.31 6.46
CA GLY A 5 -50.46 7.29 5.07
C GLY A 5 -49.26 6.36 4.90
N LYS A 6 -49.31 5.53 3.85
CA LYS A 6 -48.21 4.63 3.46
C LYS A 6 -47.02 5.48 2.97
N GLN A 7 -45.94 5.58 3.75
CA GLN A 7 -44.75 6.34 3.36
C GLN A 7 -44.01 5.64 2.20
N PRO A 8 -43.35 6.39 1.29
CA PRO A 8 -42.54 5.81 0.23
C PRO A 8 -41.29 5.14 0.82
N GLU A 9 -41.07 3.88 0.45
CA GLU A 9 -39.92 3.08 0.91
C GLU A 9 -38.63 3.55 0.23
N ILE A 10 -37.88 4.42 0.91
CA ILE A 10 -36.60 4.93 0.40
C ILE A 10 -35.49 3.90 0.67
N LYS A 11 -34.80 3.54 -0.40
CA LYS A 11 -33.61 2.67 -0.38
C LYS A 11 -32.34 3.52 -0.28
N ILE A 12 -31.55 3.25 0.75
CA ILE A 12 -30.26 3.87 1.04
C ILE A 12 -29.18 2.81 0.83
N LEU A 13 -28.12 3.13 0.11
CA LEU A 13 -26.94 2.26 -0.01
C LEU A 13 -25.78 2.87 0.78
N LEU A 14 -25.22 2.10 1.70
CA LEU A 14 -24.00 2.41 2.42
C LEU A 14 -22.83 1.60 1.81
N LEU A 15 -21.82 2.31 1.30
CA LEU A 15 -20.57 1.74 0.79
C LEU A 15 -19.45 2.04 1.79
N SER A 16 -19.07 1.05 2.59
CA SER A 16 -18.01 1.14 3.61
C SER A 16 -17.59 -0.25 4.11
N ASP A 17 -16.33 -0.48 4.44
CA ASP A 17 -15.86 -1.67 5.16
C ASP A 17 -15.75 -1.47 6.68
N ASP A 18 -15.90 -0.22 7.15
CA ASP A 18 -15.85 0.23 8.54
C ASP A 18 -17.15 -0.13 9.30
N GLN A 19 -17.01 -1.01 10.31
CA GLN A 19 -18.15 -1.44 11.13
C GLN A 19 -18.62 -0.37 12.12
N GLU A 20 -17.76 0.54 12.56
CA GLU A 20 -18.15 1.62 13.47
C GLU A 20 -18.99 2.65 12.70
N PHE A 21 -18.56 3.02 11.50
CA PHE A 21 -19.33 3.88 10.60
C PHE A 21 -20.65 3.23 10.17
N LEU A 22 -20.68 1.91 9.89
CA LEU A 22 -21.91 1.15 9.68
C LEU A 22 -22.87 1.26 10.87
N GLY A 23 -22.37 1.13 12.11
CA GLY A 23 -23.17 1.34 13.33
C GLY A 23 -23.74 2.76 13.39
N GLN A 24 -22.88 3.78 13.28
CA GLN A 24 -23.26 5.20 13.33
C GLN A 24 -24.31 5.58 12.28
N VAL A 25 -24.22 5.05 11.06
CA VAL A 25 -25.21 5.28 9.99
C VAL A 25 -26.50 4.50 10.24
N THR A 26 -26.42 3.27 10.73
CA THR A 26 -27.61 2.45 11.07
C THR A 26 -28.43 3.10 12.18
N ASP A 27 -27.75 3.57 13.23
CA ASP A 27 -28.37 4.31 14.34
C ASP A 27 -29.01 5.62 13.87
N ALA A 28 -28.34 6.37 12.97
CA ALA A 28 -28.87 7.61 12.42
C ALA A 28 -30.11 7.43 11.51
N VAL A 29 -30.32 6.22 10.97
CA VAL A 29 -31.43 5.86 10.06
C VAL A 29 -32.67 5.30 10.82
N GLU A 30 -32.51 4.92 12.09
CA GLU A 30 -33.56 4.53 13.05
C GLU A 30 -34.62 3.54 12.52
N ASN A 31 -34.24 2.57 11.67
CA ASN A 31 -35.17 1.57 11.11
C ASN A 31 -36.32 2.16 10.26
N ARG A 32 -36.24 3.45 9.86
CA ARG A 32 -37.30 4.16 9.11
C ARG A 32 -37.15 4.04 7.59
N TYR A 33 -36.00 3.58 7.12
CA TYR A 33 -35.65 3.48 5.70
C TYR A 33 -34.92 2.16 5.43
N ALA A 34 -34.98 1.65 4.19
CA ALA A 34 -34.32 0.41 3.82
C ALA A 34 -32.82 0.67 3.57
N LEU A 35 -31.99 0.35 4.56
CA LEU A 35 -30.53 0.47 4.49
C LEU A 35 -29.90 -0.83 3.95
N PHE A 36 -29.15 -0.70 2.86
CA PHE A 36 -28.36 -1.78 2.25
C PHE A 36 -26.87 -1.48 2.46
N HIS A 37 -26.08 -2.52 2.74
CA HIS A 37 -24.64 -2.39 3.00
C HIS A 37 -23.83 -3.11 1.91
N ALA A 38 -22.79 -2.44 1.42
CA ALA A 38 -21.78 -2.99 0.51
C ALA A 38 -20.39 -2.69 1.09
N LYS A 39 -19.53 -3.72 1.18
CA LYS A 39 -18.17 -3.59 1.72
C LYS A 39 -17.15 -3.09 0.69
N ASP A 40 -17.48 -3.23 -0.59
CA ASP A 40 -16.59 -2.88 -1.69
C ASP A 40 -17.38 -2.41 -2.92
N LEU A 41 -16.69 -1.78 -3.86
CA LEU A 41 -17.30 -1.24 -5.09
C LEU A 41 -17.89 -2.33 -6.00
N LYS A 42 -17.41 -3.58 -5.92
CA LYS A 42 -17.93 -4.72 -6.71
C LYS A 42 -19.30 -5.16 -6.18
N GLN A 43 -19.48 -5.20 -4.86
CA GLN A 43 -20.77 -5.42 -4.19
C GLN A 43 -21.75 -4.28 -4.51
N ALA A 44 -21.32 -3.02 -4.40
CA ALA A 44 -22.19 -1.88 -4.72
C ALA A 44 -22.63 -1.85 -6.19
N LEU A 45 -21.71 -2.12 -7.14
CA LEU A 45 -22.04 -2.17 -8.57
C LEU A 45 -22.83 -3.42 -8.98
N GLY A 46 -22.79 -4.48 -8.16
CA GLY A 46 -23.54 -5.74 -8.33
C GLY A 46 -24.89 -5.76 -7.62
N PHE A 47 -25.31 -4.65 -6.98
CA PHE A 47 -26.60 -4.57 -6.31
C PHE A 47 -27.75 -4.44 -7.33
N ASP A 48 -28.60 -5.46 -7.45
CA ASP A 48 -29.66 -5.57 -8.47
C ASP A 48 -30.67 -4.40 -8.47
N HIS A 49 -30.79 -3.69 -7.34
CA HIS A 49 -31.72 -2.57 -7.18
C HIS A 49 -31.01 -1.20 -7.13
N LEU A 50 -29.77 -1.10 -7.62
CA LEU A 50 -28.98 0.14 -7.58
C LEU A 50 -29.71 1.33 -8.23
N SER A 51 -30.43 1.11 -9.33
CA SER A 51 -31.26 2.14 -10.00
C SER A 51 -32.41 2.68 -9.16
N GLN A 52 -32.80 1.99 -8.08
CA GLN A 52 -33.87 2.40 -7.17
C GLN A 52 -33.34 3.16 -5.94
N VAL A 53 -32.05 3.06 -5.64
CA VAL A 53 -31.38 3.76 -4.52
C VAL A 53 -31.55 5.27 -4.68
N ALA A 54 -31.98 5.94 -3.62
CA ALA A 54 -32.21 7.39 -3.62
C ALA A 54 -31.07 8.16 -2.94
N LEU A 55 -30.35 7.51 -2.02
CA LEU A 55 -29.22 8.05 -1.27
C LEU A 55 -28.08 7.03 -1.24
N LEU A 56 -26.91 7.44 -1.70
CA LEU A 56 -25.63 6.78 -1.45
C LEU A 56 -24.93 7.47 -0.28
N ILE A 57 -24.55 6.70 0.73
CA ILE A 57 -23.60 7.10 1.76
C ILE A 57 -22.32 6.33 1.45
N ALA A 58 -21.24 7.01 1.07
CA ALA A 58 -19.99 6.37 0.66
C ALA A 58 -18.83 6.78 1.57
N ASP A 59 -17.94 5.83 1.83
CA ASP A 59 -16.73 6.02 2.61
C ASP A 59 -15.56 6.41 1.70
N SER A 60 -14.86 7.49 2.01
CA SER A 60 -13.70 7.97 1.23
C SER A 60 -12.59 6.91 1.17
N GLU A 61 -12.40 6.11 2.23
CA GLU A 61 -11.40 5.03 2.22
C GLU A 61 -11.76 3.93 1.19
N VAL A 62 -13.05 3.60 1.01
CA VAL A 62 -13.52 2.60 0.03
C VAL A 62 -13.61 3.17 -1.40
N LEU A 63 -13.76 4.48 -1.54
CA LEU A 63 -13.61 5.18 -2.82
C LEU A 63 -12.13 5.34 -3.22
N GLY A 64 -11.21 5.36 -2.25
CA GLY A 64 -9.77 5.56 -2.50
C GLY A 64 -9.42 7.01 -2.87
N GLY A 65 -8.17 7.21 -3.29
CA GLY A 65 -7.58 8.56 -3.44
C GLY A 65 -8.21 9.49 -4.49
N GLU A 66 -9.01 8.95 -5.42
CA GLU A 66 -9.79 9.72 -6.39
C GLU A 66 -11.26 9.29 -6.34
N PRO A 67 -12.11 9.92 -5.51
CA PRO A 67 -13.50 9.50 -5.36
C PRO A 67 -14.37 9.84 -6.59
N GLU A 68 -14.03 10.89 -7.33
CA GLU A 68 -14.82 11.44 -8.43
C GLU A 68 -15.17 10.42 -9.55
N PRO A 69 -14.22 9.66 -10.15
CA PRO A 69 -14.55 8.75 -11.26
C PRO A 69 -15.47 7.60 -10.84
N ILE A 70 -15.39 7.19 -9.57
CA ILE A 70 -16.21 6.12 -8.99
C ILE A 70 -17.62 6.62 -8.70
N LEU A 71 -17.74 7.82 -8.13
CA LEU A 71 -19.02 8.49 -7.90
C LEU A 71 -19.76 8.76 -9.22
N GLU A 72 -19.05 9.15 -10.30
CA GLU A 72 -19.62 9.26 -11.64
C GLU A 72 -20.02 7.90 -12.25
N ARG A 73 -19.27 6.84 -11.96
CA ARG A 73 -19.63 5.47 -12.40
C ARG A 73 -20.90 4.97 -11.72
N LEU A 74 -21.11 5.33 -10.45
CA LEU A 74 -22.33 5.02 -9.69
C LEU A 74 -23.52 5.90 -10.16
N SER A 75 -23.34 7.21 -10.33
CA SER A 75 -24.36 8.12 -10.87
C SER A 75 -24.87 7.71 -12.26
N ARG A 76 -23.99 7.20 -13.13
CA ARG A 76 -24.38 6.67 -14.46
C ARG A 76 -25.34 5.48 -14.38
N ARG A 77 -25.33 4.71 -13.28
CA ARG A 77 -26.23 3.55 -13.09
C ARG A 77 -27.48 3.88 -12.27
N ALA A 78 -27.43 4.95 -11.48
CA ALA A 78 -28.53 5.43 -10.63
C ALA A 78 -28.70 6.96 -10.79
N PRO A 79 -29.25 7.44 -11.93
CA PRO A 79 -29.47 8.87 -12.15
C PRO A 79 -30.47 9.43 -11.13
N GLY A 80 -30.15 10.58 -10.52
CA GLY A 80 -30.95 11.20 -9.46
C GLY A 80 -30.72 10.64 -8.06
N MET A 81 -29.67 9.83 -7.85
CA MET A 81 -29.20 9.41 -6.54
C MET A 81 -28.41 10.54 -5.85
N ILE A 82 -28.84 10.94 -4.65
CA ILE A 82 -28.10 11.89 -3.82
C ILE A 82 -26.88 11.19 -3.23
N GLN A 83 -25.74 11.89 -3.15
CA GLN A 83 -24.48 11.34 -2.64
C GLN A 83 -23.99 12.10 -1.41
N VAL A 84 -23.72 11.37 -0.33
CA VAL A 84 -23.07 11.88 0.88
C VAL A 84 -21.79 11.08 1.09
N VAL A 85 -20.65 11.75 1.25
CA VAL A 85 -19.36 11.08 1.41
C VAL A 85 -18.81 11.33 2.80
N ALA A 86 -18.43 10.27 3.51
CA ALA A 86 -17.73 10.34 4.79
C ALA A 86 -16.22 10.27 4.56
N GLY A 87 -15.49 11.27 5.05
CA GLY A 87 -14.04 11.36 4.89
C GLY A 87 -13.33 11.72 6.19
N THR A 88 -12.02 11.47 6.20
CA THR A 88 -11.10 11.80 7.28
C THR A 88 -10.61 13.25 7.16
N GLY A 89 -9.66 13.66 8.01
CA GLY A 89 -9.02 14.98 7.91
C GLY A 89 -8.35 15.23 6.56
N ASN A 90 -7.75 14.19 5.95
CA ASN A 90 -7.00 14.30 4.69
C ASN A 90 -7.90 14.52 3.48
N ASP A 91 -9.09 13.92 3.48
CA ASP A 91 -10.04 13.98 2.36
C ASP A 91 -10.76 15.33 2.25
N LYS A 92 -10.72 16.16 3.31
CA LYS A 92 -11.52 17.40 3.44
C LYS A 92 -11.35 18.37 2.27
N ALA A 93 -10.15 18.51 1.70
CA ALA A 93 -9.92 19.42 0.59
C ALA A 93 -10.62 18.94 -0.70
N VAL A 94 -10.44 17.67 -1.06
CA VAL A 94 -11.01 17.05 -2.26
C VAL A 94 -12.53 16.93 -2.14
N LEU A 95 -13.03 16.45 -0.99
CA LEU A 95 -14.47 16.32 -0.76
C LEU A 95 -15.18 17.68 -0.67
N LYS A 96 -14.53 18.72 -0.14
CA LYS A 96 -15.08 20.08 -0.19
C LYS A 96 -15.16 20.57 -1.63
N GLN A 97 -14.13 20.39 -2.45
CA GLN A 97 -14.15 20.77 -3.87
C GLN A 97 -15.32 20.07 -4.60
N LEU A 98 -15.50 18.76 -4.42
CA LEU A 98 -16.61 18.01 -5.01
C LEU A 98 -18.01 18.43 -4.52
N MET A 99 -18.10 19.01 -3.32
CA MET A 99 -19.34 19.59 -2.79
C MET A 99 -19.61 20.98 -3.38
N ASP A 100 -18.57 21.81 -3.51
CA ASP A 100 -18.64 23.14 -4.13
C ASP A 100 -18.95 23.03 -5.65
N ASP A 101 -18.42 22.01 -6.32
CA ASP A 101 -18.73 21.63 -7.72
C ASP A 101 -20.10 20.92 -7.87
N GLY A 102 -20.83 20.70 -6.77
CA GLY A 102 -22.17 20.09 -6.76
C GLY A 102 -22.23 18.59 -7.10
N LYS A 103 -21.08 17.90 -7.18
CA LYS A 103 -21.01 16.45 -7.46
C LYS A 103 -21.46 15.61 -6.26
N ILE A 104 -21.24 16.10 -5.04
CA ILE A 104 -21.75 15.49 -3.80
C ILE A 104 -22.59 16.50 -2.99
N PHE A 105 -23.58 16.00 -2.26
CA PHE A 105 -24.53 16.84 -1.52
C PHE A 105 -23.96 17.31 -0.18
N ARG A 106 -23.33 16.42 0.59
CA ARG A 106 -22.68 16.75 1.87
C ARG A 106 -21.47 15.87 2.14
N VAL A 107 -20.57 16.41 2.95
CA VAL A 107 -19.42 15.69 3.52
C VAL A 107 -19.70 15.39 4.99
N LEU A 108 -19.55 14.14 5.40
CA LEU A 108 -19.47 13.74 6.80
C LEU A 108 -17.99 13.66 7.21
N THR A 109 -17.64 14.18 8.39
CA THR A 109 -16.30 14.02 8.94
C THR A 109 -16.28 12.81 9.87
N LYS A 110 -15.39 11.83 9.61
CA LYS A 110 -15.11 10.75 10.57
C LYS A 110 -14.25 11.29 11.75
N PRO A 111 -14.46 10.85 13.00
CA PRO A 111 -15.58 10.02 13.46
C PRO A 111 -16.90 10.79 13.44
N CYS A 112 -17.99 10.16 12.97
CA CYS A 112 -19.20 10.89 12.61
C CYS A 112 -20.08 11.17 13.84
N GLN A 113 -20.21 12.44 14.21
CA GLN A 113 -21.05 12.85 15.36
C GLN A 113 -22.53 12.49 15.09
N PRO A 114 -23.21 11.72 15.97
CA PRO A 114 -24.55 11.19 15.69
C PRO A 114 -25.59 12.25 15.30
N GLY A 115 -25.58 13.41 15.98
CA GLY A 115 -26.50 14.51 15.69
C GLY A 115 -26.27 15.17 14.31
N GLN A 116 -25.02 15.30 13.86
CA GLN A 116 -24.73 15.83 12.51
C GLN A 116 -25.03 14.80 11.43
N THR A 117 -24.67 13.54 11.67
CA THR A 117 -24.92 12.41 10.75
C THR A 117 -26.39 12.30 10.42
N ARG A 118 -27.24 12.27 11.46
CA ARG A 118 -28.70 12.27 11.31
C ARG A 118 -29.20 13.48 10.53
N LEU A 119 -28.77 14.69 10.89
CA LEU A 119 -29.20 15.93 10.23
C LEU A 119 -28.86 15.93 8.72
N TYR A 120 -27.67 15.45 8.35
CA TYR A 120 -27.24 15.42 6.95
C TYR A 120 -27.92 14.31 6.15
N ILE A 121 -28.15 13.14 6.75
CA ILE A 121 -28.92 12.05 6.13
C ILE A 121 -30.37 12.48 5.94
N GLU A 122 -31.03 13.07 6.95
CA GLU A 122 -32.41 13.59 6.83
C GLU A 122 -32.51 14.69 5.75
N ALA A 123 -31.53 15.59 5.66
CA ALA A 123 -31.46 16.60 4.60
C ALA A 123 -31.28 15.98 3.20
N ALA A 124 -30.42 14.97 3.07
CA ALA A 124 -30.15 14.27 1.81
C ALA A 124 -31.37 13.45 1.34
N ILE A 125 -32.06 12.78 2.27
CA ILE A 125 -33.32 12.07 2.01
C ILE A 125 -34.40 13.06 1.55
N LYS A 126 -34.54 14.21 2.21
CA LYS A 126 -35.49 15.25 1.81
C LYS A 126 -35.20 15.78 0.40
N GLN A 127 -33.93 15.99 0.06
CA GLN A 127 -33.52 16.37 -1.30
C GLN A 127 -33.87 15.28 -2.32
N ALA A 128 -33.63 14.00 -1.99
CA ALA A 128 -33.95 12.87 -2.84
C ALA A 128 -35.48 12.72 -3.07
N MET A 129 -36.30 12.96 -2.04
CA MET A 129 -37.77 13.02 -2.17
C MET A 129 -38.23 14.15 -3.10
N GLN A 130 -37.62 15.34 -2.97
CA GLN A 130 -37.93 16.50 -3.81
C GLN A 130 -37.58 16.26 -5.28
N MET A 131 -36.40 15.68 -5.56
CA MET A 131 -36.01 15.30 -6.93
C MET A 131 -36.88 14.20 -7.54
N ARG A 132 -37.50 13.34 -6.70
CA ARG A 132 -38.42 12.27 -7.13
C ARG A 132 -39.89 12.67 -7.18
N GLY A 133 -40.23 13.95 -6.97
CA GLY A 133 -41.56 14.48 -7.23
C GLY A 133 -42.65 14.06 -6.23
N VAL A 134 -42.30 13.76 -4.98
CA VAL A 134 -43.29 13.48 -3.91
C VAL A 134 -43.50 14.74 -3.08
N ASP A 135 -44.57 15.48 -3.37
CA ASP A 135 -45.01 16.63 -2.58
C ASP A 135 -45.71 16.16 -1.28
N HIS A 136 -45.25 16.65 -0.12
CA HIS A 136 -46.03 16.74 1.11
C HIS A 136 -45.58 17.97 1.90
N SER A 137 -46.52 18.89 2.13
CA SER A 137 -46.36 20.01 3.06
C SER A 137 -46.30 19.54 4.52
N VAL A 138 -45.29 19.97 5.27
CA VAL A 138 -45.24 19.88 6.74
C VAL A 138 -44.71 21.21 7.29
N GLU A 139 -45.36 21.69 8.35
CA GLU A 139 -45.25 23.06 8.87
C GLU A 139 -43.88 23.42 9.46
N LYS A 140 -43.56 24.72 9.45
CA LYS A 140 -42.47 25.30 10.24
C LYS A 140 -42.90 25.36 11.72
N PRO A 141 -42.12 24.81 12.68
CA PRO A 141 -42.30 25.17 14.08
C PRO A 141 -41.91 26.65 14.30
N PRO A 142 -42.55 27.37 15.24
CA PRO A 142 -42.42 28.82 15.36
C PRO A 142 -41.11 29.25 16.05
N VAL A 143 -40.57 30.39 15.61
CA VAL A 143 -39.45 31.07 16.27
C VAL A 143 -39.96 31.67 17.59
N ARG A 144 -39.61 31.04 18.73
CA ARG A 144 -39.94 31.55 20.07
C ARG A 144 -38.78 32.38 20.62
N SER A 145 -38.90 33.70 20.51
CA SER A 145 -38.00 34.64 21.19
C SER A 145 -38.24 34.65 22.69
N TRP A 146 -37.16 34.82 23.48
CA TRP A 146 -37.28 35.20 24.89
C TRP A 146 -36.50 36.48 25.19
N LYS A 147 -37.25 37.48 25.70
CA LYS A 147 -36.72 38.69 26.33
C LYS A 147 -36.64 38.48 27.85
N LYS A 148 -35.71 39.19 28.50
CA LYS A 148 -35.56 39.23 29.97
C LYS A 148 -36.81 39.84 30.67
N PRO A 149 -37.07 39.44 31.92
CA PRO A 149 -37.07 40.37 33.06
C PRO A 149 -36.18 39.82 34.20
N ALA A 150 -35.42 40.59 34.99
CA ALA A 150 -35.72 41.77 35.82
C ALA A 150 -36.22 41.44 37.24
N LEU A 151 -35.25 41.43 38.17
CA LEU A 151 -35.27 42.06 39.51
C LEU A 151 -36.64 42.32 40.18
N ILE A 152 -36.88 41.66 41.33
CA ILE A 152 -37.74 42.18 42.41
C ILE A 152 -37.01 42.03 43.76
N VAL A 153 -37.02 43.12 44.54
CA VAL A 153 -36.53 43.20 45.93
C VAL A 153 -37.67 42.84 46.88
N GLY A 154 -37.39 42.11 47.96
CA GLY A 154 -38.39 41.76 48.99
C GLY A 154 -37.75 41.49 50.36
N SER A 155 -37.89 42.45 51.27
CA SER A 155 -37.33 42.43 52.63
C SER A 155 -38.41 42.30 53.71
N ALA A 156 -38.23 41.41 54.69
CA ALA A 156 -38.76 41.47 56.06
C ALA A 156 -38.11 40.30 56.87
N ALA A 157 -37.44 40.46 58.02
CA ALA A 157 -37.75 41.15 59.29
C ALA A 157 -38.61 40.31 60.27
N ALA A 158 -37.93 39.67 61.24
CA ALA A 158 -38.43 39.23 62.56
C ALA A 158 -37.19 38.86 63.42
N VAL A 159 -36.73 39.69 64.37
CA VAL A 159 -37.24 39.92 65.75
C VAL A 159 -36.59 38.99 66.78
N LEU A 160 -35.78 39.62 67.66
CA LEU A 160 -35.54 39.39 69.10
C LEU A 160 -35.72 37.97 69.69
N VAL A 161 -34.73 37.52 70.46
CA VAL A 161 -34.82 37.48 71.95
C VAL A 161 -33.42 37.68 72.55
N SER A 162 -33.33 38.58 73.53
CA SER A 162 -32.18 38.79 74.41
C SER A 162 -32.35 38.01 75.72
N VAL A 163 -31.27 37.38 76.22
CA VAL A 163 -31.16 37.00 77.64
C VAL A 163 -29.79 37.48 78.14
N ALA A 164 -29.81 38.36 79.13
CA ALA A 164 -28.62 38.80 79.84
C ALA A 164 -28.31 37.85 81.00
N PHE A 165 -27.03 37.71 81.35
CA PHE A 165 -26.62 37.22 82.66
C PHE A 165 -25.40 38.02 83.14
N VAL A 166 -25.49 38.52 84.37
CA VAL A 166 -24.44 39.26 85.07
C VAL A 166 -24.32 38.68 86.47
N ILE A 167 -23.14 38.18 86.84
CA ILE A 167 -22.70 38.03 88.25
C ILE A 167 -21.18 38.37 88.30
N PRO A 168 -20.66 39.09 89.32
CA PRO A 168 -19.42 39.87 89.18
C PRO A 168 -18.43 39.77 90.38
N TRP A 169 -17.45 40.70 90.45
CA TRP A 169 -16.47 41.00 91.53
C TRP A 169 -15.22 40.07 91.58
N GLY A 170 -14.02 40.57 91.91
CA GLY A 170 -13.58 41.96 92.17
C GLY A 170 -12.07 42.06 92.48
N ASP A 171 -11.55 43.30 92.44
CA ASP A 171 -10.46 43.96 93.20
C ASP A 171 -9.09 43.23 93.39
N ASP A 172 -7.91 43.88 93.44
CA ASP A 172 -7.48 45.30 93.46
C ASP A 172 -6.33 45.51 92.42
N ASP A 173 -5.51 46.56 92.30
CA ASP A 173 -5.08 47.68 93.18
C ASP A 173 -4.70 48.95 92.35
N THR A 174 -4.30 49.98 93.08
CA THR A 174 -3.93 51.38 92.81
C THR A 174 -2.84 51.74 91.78
N ALA A 175 -3.10 52.83 91.04
CA ALA A 175 -2.37 54.10 91.17
C ALA A 175 -3.09 55.25 90.43
N GLY A 176 -3.15 56.44 91.04
CA GLY A 176 -3.52 57.70 90.40
C GLY A 176 -2.84 58.87 91.14
N PRO A 177 -3.27 60.13 90.97
CA PRO A 177 -4.05 60.70 89.87
C PRO A 177 -3.32 61.89 89.21
N ASP A 178 -3.60 62.19 87.94
CA ASP A 178 -3.35 63.52 87.38
C ASP A 178 -4.48 63.90 86.40
N ASP A 179 -4.82 65.19 86.39
CA ASP A 179 -6.01 65.73 85.73
C ASP A 179 -6.01 65.59 84.21
N TYR A 180 -7.17 65.23 83.64
CA TYR A 180 -7.85 65.99 82.56
C TYR A 180 -9.25 65.41 82.26
N ARG A 181 -10.18 65.48 83.23
CA ARG A 181 -11.63 65.33 82.94
C ARG A 181 -12.24 66.64 82.40
N ALA A 182 -11.69 67.17 81.29
CA ALA A 182 -12.23 68.36 80.62
C ALA A 182 -11.79 68.52 79.15
N SER A 183 -11.76 67.44 78.36
CA SER A 183 -11.65 67.54 76.90
C SER A 183 -12.51 66.49 76.21
N GLY A 184 -13.16 66.85 75.10
CA GLY A 184 -14.05 65.94 74.36
C GLY A 184 -13.34 64.70 73.79
N GLN A 185 -12.00 64.72 73.74
CA GLN A 185 -11.15 63.64 73.27
C GLN A 185 -11.14 62.44 74.23
N GLY A 186 -11.12 62.64 75.56
CA GLY A 186 -11.08 61.53 76.52
C GLY A 186 -12.33 60.63 76.47
N ALA A 187 -13.52 61.24 76.37
CA ALA A 187 -14.77 60.49 76.20
C ALA A 187 -14.88 59.81 74.81
N LEU A 188 -14.29 60.41 73.77
CA LEU A 188 -14.25 59.84 72.43
C LEU A 188 -13.30 58.63 72.34
N ILE A 189 -12.16 58.68 73.05
CA ILE A 189 -11.22 57.56 73.19
C ILE A 189 -11.92 56.37 73.87
N GLU A 190 -12.63 56.57 74.98
CA GLU A 190 -13.37 55.47 75.64
C GLU A 190 -14.48 54.91 74.73
N GLN A 191 -15.21 55.77 74.00
CA GLN A 191 -16.22 55.32 73.03
C GLN A 191 -15.61 54.48 71.90
N HIS A 192 -14.38 54.79 71.45
CA HIS A 192 -13.67 53.97 70.47
C HIS A 192 -13.10 52.69 71.09
N LEU A 193 -12.65 52.71 72.35
CA LEU A 193 -12.20 51.51 73.07
C LEU A 193 -13.33 50.51 73.25
N ASP A 194 -14.54 50.96 73.57
CA ASP A 194 -15.73 50.09 73.64
C ASP A 194 -16.08 49.47 72.29
N LYS A 195 -16.10 50.27 71.21
CA LYS A 195 -16.33 49.75 69.85
C LYS A 195 -15.23 48.78 69.41
N ALA A 196 -13.97 49.02 69.80
CA ALA A 196 -12.87 48.09 69.55
C ALA A 196 -13.03 46.78 70.34
N ARG A 197 -13.39 46.86 71.64
CA ARG A 197 -13.70 45.69 72.49
C ARG A 197 -14.85 44.86 71.93
N SER A 198 -15.95 45.48 71.49
CA SER A 198 -17.05 44.76 70.82
C SER A 198 -16.60 44.11 69.50
N ALA A 199 -15.84 44.82 68.66
CA ALA A 199 -15.34 44.26 67.40
C ALA A 199 -14.36 43.08 67.62
N MET A 200 -13.55 43.10 68.70
CA MET A 200 -12.71 41.98 69.12
C MET A 200 -13.54 40.76 69.55
N GLN A 201 -14.60 40.97 70.34
CA GLN A 201 -15.51 39.89 70.77
C GLN A 201 -16.29 39.29 69.59
N GLU A 202 -16.72 40.12 68.65
CA GLU A 202 -17.40 39.71 67.41
C GLU A 202 -16.44 39.13 66.34
N LYS A 203 -15.15 39.00 66.65
CA LYS A 203 -14.10 38.48 65.75
C LYS A 203 -13.87 39.28 64.46
N ARG A 204 -14.25 40.57 64.45
CA ARG A 204 -14.09 41.50 63.32
C ARG A 204 -12.75 42.22 63.44
N TYR A 205 -11.64 41.53 63.15
CA TYR A 205 -10.28 42.06 63.37
C TYR A 205 -9.82 43.05 62.28
N PHE A 206 -9.85 42.64 61.01
CA PHE A 206 -9.43 43.45 59.83
C PHE A 206 -10.57 43.71 58.82
N GLU A 207 -11.62 42.90 58.82
CA GLU A 207 -12.78 43.05 57.94
C GLU A 207 -14.06 43.27 58.76
N PRO A 208 -15.02 44.08 58.30
CA PRO A 208 -14.99 44.98 57.13
C PRO A 208 -14.19 46.28 57.37
N LYS A 209 -13.70 46.91 56.28
CA LYS A 209 -12.68 47.99 56.29
C LYS A 209 -12.84 49.11 57.34
N ASN A 210 -14.07 49.61 57.56
CA ASN A 210 -14.35 50.77 58.43
C ASN A 210 -15.18 50.40 59.68
N ASN A 211 -15.27 49.11 60.00
CA ASN A 211 -15.97 48.62 61.18
C ASN A 211 -15.32 47.30 61.63
N ASN A 212 -14.10 47.42 62.16
CA ASN A 212 -13.30 46.32 62.69
C ASN A 212 -12.44 46.84 63.87
N ALA A 213 -11.88 45.93 64.67
CA ALA A 213 -11.15 46.27 65.88
C ALA A 213 -9.94 47.17 65.60
N ILE A 214 -9.15 46.84 64.57
CA ILE A 214 -7.94 47.57 64.21
C ILE A 214 -8.26 48.99 63.71
N TYR A 215 -9.35 49.17 62.97
CA TYR A 215 -9.86 50.48 62.57
C TYR A 215 -10.15 51.36 63.79
N TYR A 216 -10.84 50.83 64.81
CA TYR A 216 -11.13 51.60 66.03
C TYR A 216 -9.88 51.87 66.87
N TYR A 217 -8.94 50.93 66.97
CA TYR A 217 -7.66 51.19 67.63
C TYR A 217 -6.82 52.25 66.88
N PHE A 218 -6.81 52.27 65.54
CA PHE A 218 -6.18 53.35 64.79
C PHE A 218 -6.86 54.71 64.99
N GLN A 219 -8.19 54.78 65.11
CA GLN A 219 -8.87 56.04 65.48
C GLN A 219 -8.39 56.55 66.86
N ILE A 220 -8.19 55.66 67.84
CA ILE A 220 -7.61 56.04 69.13
C ILE A 220 -6.18 56.57 68.96
N LEU A 221 -5.33 55.89 68.18
CA LEU A 221 -3.96 56.34 67.92
C LEU A 221 -3.86 57.65 67.12
N THR A 222 -4.90 58.06 66.39
CA THR A 222 -4.96 59.42 65.81
C THR A 222 -5.31 60.52 66.81
N LEU A 223 -5.89 60.16 67.96
CA LEU A 223 -6.22 61.08 69.05
C LEU A 223 -5.13 61.11 70.14
N ASP A 224 -4.56 59.94 70.44
CA ASP A 224 -3.46 59.72 71.39
C ASP A 224 -2.49 58.67 70.81
N PRO A 225 -1.40 59.11 70.12
CA PRO A 225 -0.43 58.20 69.51
C PRO A 225 0.30 57.28 70.49
N ASN A 226 0.37 57.67 71.78
CA ASN A 226 1.05 56.93 72.83
C ASN A 226 0.09 56.02 73.62
N ASN A 227 -1.16 55.84 73.15
CA ASN A 227 -2.15 55.05 73.86
C ASN A 227 -1.76 53.57 73.93
N VAL A 228 -1.17 53.18 75.06
CA VAL A 228 -0.66 51.82 75.29
C VAL A 228 -1.78 50.77 75.22
N GLY A 229 -3.02 51.15 75.52
CA GLY A 229 -4.20 50.29 75.38
C GLY A 229 -4.52 49.96 73.92
N ALA A 230 -4.53 50.97 73.04
CA ALA A 230 -4.75 50.77 71.61
C ALA A 230 -3.57 50.05 70.93
N GLN A 231 -2.32 50.36 71.30
CA GLN A 231 -1.14 49.65 70.80
C GLN A 231 -1.18 48.16 71.14
N ARG A 232 -1.47 47.80 72.41
CA ARG A 232 -1.69 46.39 72.81
C ARG A 232 -2.87 45.75 72.09
N GLY A 233 -3.96 46.51 71.86
CA GLY A 233 -5.15 46.04 71.16
C GLY A 233 -4.88 45.61 69.71
N ILE A 234 -4.05 46.35 68.98
CA ILE A 234 -3.65 46.00 67.60
C ILE A 234 -2.80 44.73 67.58
N VAL A 235 -1.85 44.58 68.51
CA VAL A 235 -1.03 43.36 68.64
C VAL A 235 -1.91 42.15 68.97
N ALA A 236 -2.83 42.26 69.94
CA ALA A 236 -3.76 41.19 70.29
C ALA A 236 -4.70 40.80 69.12
N ALA A 237 -5.14 41.77 68.31
CA ALA A 237 -5.92 41.50 67.10
C ALA A 237 -5.09 40.78 66.01
N ALA A 238 -3.80 41.11 65.87
CA ALA A 238 -2.90 40.43 64.96
C ALA A 238 -2.60 38.99 65.41
N ASP A 239 -2.31 38.77 66.71
CA ASP A 239 -2.03 37.44 67.26
C ASP A 239 -3.23 36.47 67.15
N GLU A 240 -4.46 36.94 67.35
CA GLU A 240 -5.66 36.12 67.17
C GLU A 240 -5.88 35.75 65.69
N VAL A 241 -5.56 36.65 64.75
CA VAL A 241 -5.60 36.33 63.31
C VAL A 241 -4.45 35.41 62.90
N LEU A 242 -3.30 35.46 63.58
CA LEU A 242 -2.22 34.48 63.40
C LEU A 242 -2.59 33.10 63.98
N ALA A 243 -3.31 33.04 65.10
CA ALA A 243 -3.85 31.78 65.63
C ALA A 243 -4.89 31.17 64.66
N GLN A 244 -5.70 31.99 64.00
CA GLN A 244 -6.60 31.53 62.94
C GLN A 244 -5.84 31.12 61.66
N THR A 245 -4.77 31.82 61.31
CA THR A 245 -3.84 31.47 60.21
C THR A 245 -3.21 30.10 60.44
N GLU A 246 -2.79 29.82 61.67
CA GLU A 246 -2.26 28.52 62.11
C GLU A 246 -3.32 27.41 61.96
N GLN A 247 -4.56 27.66 62.37
CA GLN A 247 -5.67 26.72 62.16
C GLN A 247 -6.02 26.49 60.69
N ASP A 248 -5.99 27.52 59.85
CA ASP A 248 -6.23 27.38 58.41
C ASP A 248 -5.09 26.60 57.73
N LEU A 249 -3.84 26.75 58.17
CA LEU A 249 -2.71 25.92 57.71
C LEU A 249 -2.86 24.45 58.15
N LEU A 250 -3.19 24.19 59.41
CA LEU A 250 -3.48 22.83 59.91
C LEU A 250 -4.67 22.17 59.20
N ARG A 251 -5.62 22.98 58.69
CA ARG A 251 -6.77 22.53 57.89
C ARG A 251 -6.50 22.53 56.37
N ASN A 252 -5.23 22.67 55.96
CA ASN A 252 -4.77 22.70 54.57
C ASN A 252 -5.47 23.77 53.70
N ARG A 253 -5.57 25.01 54.20
CA ARG A 253 -6.15 26.19 53.51
C ARG A 253 -5.13 27.33 53.33
N PRO A 254 -3.98 27.09 52.67
CA PRO A 254 -2.87 28.05 52.59
C PRO A 254 -3.26 29.39 51.94
N ALA A 255 -4.23 29.42 51.03
CA ALA A 255 -4.69 30.66 50.39
C ALA A 255 -5.34 31.66 51.38
N ARG A 256 -6.03 31.17 52.42
CA ARG A 256 -6.61 32.04 53.47
C ARG A 256 -5.53 32.55 54.42
N ALA A 257 -4.61 31.66 54.80
CA ALA A 257 -3.42 32.01 55.58
C ALA A 257 -2.59 33.11 54.90
N ALA A 258 -2.31 32.98 53.59
CA ALA A 258 -1.59 34.00 52.82
C ALA A 258 -2.28 35.37 52.85
N LYS A 259 -3.61 35.41 52.67
CA LYS A 259 -4.39 36.66 52.72
C LYS A 259 -4.31 37.32 54.10
N ALA A 260 -4.38 36.54 55.18
CA ALA A 260 -4.30 37.02 56.56
C ALA A 260 -2.92 37.61 56.89
N LEU A 261 -1.83 36.95 56.49
CA LEU A 261 -0.45 37.43 56.71
C LEU A 261 -0.18 38.78 56.02
N VAL A 262 -0.71 38.99 54.81
CA VAL A 262 -0.62 40.28 54.12
C VAL A 262 -1.34 41.39 54.89
N MET A 263 -2.52 41.10 55.47
CA MET A 263 -3.24 42.09 56.29
C MET A 263 -2.45 42.48 57.54
N ILE A 264 -1.85 41.50 58.23
CA ILE A 264 -1.03 41.74 59.43
C ILE A 264 0.23 42.52 59.07
N ARG A 265 0.95 42.14 57.99
CA ARG A 265 2.16 42.83 57.52
C ARG A 265 1.93 44.32 57.23
N ASN A 266 0.75 44.67 56.71
CA ASN A 266 0.39 46.06 56.42
C ASN A 266 0.11 46.91 57.68
N VAL A 267 -0.04 46.28 58.86
CA VAL A 267 -0.43 46.92 60.12
C VAL A 267 0.67 46.83 61.18
N LEU A 268 1.37 45.70 61.27
CA LEU A 268 2.54 45.45 62.12
C LEU A 268 3.63 44.73 61.29
N PRO A 269 4.47 45.45 60.52
CA PRO A 269 5.52 44.85 59.69
C PRO A 269 6.52 44.01 60.48
N ASP A 270 6.91 44.49 61.67
CA ASP A 270 7.95 43.88 62.52
C ASP A 270 7.40 42.83 63.50
N HIS A 271 6.21 42.28 63.25
CA HIS A 271 5.58 41.32 64.16
C HIS A 271 6.39 40.00 64.24
N PRO A 272 6.81 39.52 65.43
CA PRO A 272 7.84 38.48 65.56
C PRO A 272 7.44 37.12 64.96
N ARG A 273 6.14 36.84 64.85
CA ARG A 273 5.62 35.59 64.26
C ARG A 273 5.51 35.61 62.72
N LEU A 274 5.60 36.76 62.05
CA LEU A 274 5.39 36.85 60.59
C LEU A 274 6.42 36.02 59.80
N ALA A 275 7.71 36.16 60.09
CA ALA A 275 8.78 35.47 59.38
C ALA A 275 8.64 33.93 59.43
N PHE A 276 8.13 33.39 60.55
CA PHE A 276 7.83 31.97 60.70
C PHE A 276 6.72 31.52 59.75
N PHE A 277 5.57 32.20 59.76
CA PHE A 277 4.47 31.86 58.87
C PHE A 277 4.77 32.14 57.39
N ASP A 278 5.60 33.13 57.08
CA ASP A 278 6.07 33.39 55.71
C ASP A 278 6.90 32.23 55.16
N SER A 279 7.70 31.55 55.98
CA SER A 279 8.41 30.32 55.56
C SER A 279 7.45 29.15 55.27
N LEU A 280 6.37 29.02 56.04
CA LEU A 280 5.36 27.96 55.89
C LEU A 280 4.46 28.20 54.66
N VAL A 281 4.06 29.46 54.43
CA VAL A 281 3.19 29.85 53.31
C VAL A 281 3.98 30.03 52.01
N GLY A 282 5.23 30.49 52.07
CA GLY A 282 6.10 30.64 50.89
C GLY A 282 6.37 29.31 50.17
N ALA A 283 6.43 28.20 50.90
CA ALA A 283 6.55 26.85 50.34
C ALA A 283 5.27 26.37 49.61
N THR A 284 4.12 27.03 49.81
CA THR A 284 2.80 26.58 49.32
C THR A 284 2.09 27.61 48.43
N SER A 285 2.80 28.63 47.92
CA SER A 285 2.21 29.65 47.04
C SER A 285 1.98 29.12 45.60
N PRO A 286 0.88 29.51 44.92
CA PRO A 286 0.64 29.10 43.53
C PRO A 286 1.71 29.59 42.55
N GLU A 287 2.21 30.81 42.74
CA GLU A 287 3.21 31.44 41.86
C GLU A 287 4.56 30.72 41.92
N GLN A 288 5.01 30.33 43.11
CA GLN A 288 6.27 29.63 43.29
C GLN A 288 6.20 28.19 42.74
N ARG A 289 5.06 27.50 42.91
CA ARG A 289 4.83 26.20 42.26
C ARG A 289 4.86 26.29 40.74
N MET A 290 4.25 27.31 40.16
CA MET A 290 4.26 27.54 38.71
C MET A 290 5.67 27.87 38.17
N SER A 291 6.45 28.68 38.91
CA SER A 291 7.86 28.97 38.62
C SER A 291 8.75 27.71 38.72
N ASN A 292 8.48 26.83 39.69
CA ASN A 292 9.15 25.53 39.82
C ASN A 292 8.78 24.59 38.67
N ALA A 293 7.49 24.51 38.30
CA ALA A 293 7.03 23.71 37.17
C ALA A 293 7.67 24.16 35.84
N ARG A 294 7.81 25.47 35.63
CA ARG A 294 8.51 26.04 34.48
C ARG A 294 9.97 25.59 34.42
N ARG A 295 10.72 25.76 35.51
CA ARG A 295 12.13 25.33 35.60
C ARG A 295 12.28 23.82 35.43
N ALA A 296 11.34 23.02 35.93
CA ALA A 296 11.33 21.58 35.72
C ALA A 296 11.11 21.21 34.24
N ILE A 297 10.26 21.90 33.48
CA ILE A 297 10.14 21.71 32.02
C ILE A 297 11.42 22.11 31.30
N ASP A 298 11.97 23.28 31.61
CA ASP A 298 13.21 23.77 31.01
C ASP A 298 14.42 22.84 31.32
N ALA A 299 14.33 22.05 32.40
CA ALA A 299 15.29 21.00 32.79
C ALA A 299 14.93 19.57 32.31
N GLY A 300 13.83 19.39 31.56
CA GLY A 300 13.36 18.07 31.09
C GLY A 300 12.75 17.15 32.17
N GLN A 301 12.50 17.67 33.37
CA GLN A 301 11.94 16.95 34.53
C GLN A 301 10.41 16.96 34.51
N TYR A 302 9.81 16.43 33.44
CA TYR A 302 8.37 16.55 33.18
C TYR A 302 7.49 15.97 34.30
N GLU A 303 7.86 14.83 34.90
CA GLU A 303 7.18 14.24 36.07
C GLU A 303 6.97 15.27 37.20
N GLN A 304 8.04 16.00 37.55
CA GLN A 304 8.00 17.01 38.61
C GLN A 304 7.17 18.23 38.19
N ALA A 305 7.28 18.65 36.92
CA ALA A 305 6.48 19.74 36.39
C ALA A 305 4.98 19.44 36.39
N PHE A 306 4.58 18.25 35.94
CA PHE A 306 3.17 17.83 35.90
C PHE A 306 2.58 17.63 37.29
N GLY A 307 3.34 17.08 38.25
CA GLY A 307 2.91 17.01 39.66
C GLY A 307 2.61 18.40 40.24
N LEU A 308 3.53 19.35 40.06
CA LEU A 308 3.36 20.74 40.50
C LEU A 308 2.17 21.46 39.83
N LEU A 309 1.81 21.08 38.59
CA LEU A 309 0.65 21.63 37.87
C LEU A 309 -0.68 21.02 38.33
N ALA A 310 -0.72 19.70 38.56
CA ALA A 310 -1.92 19.01 39.04
C ALA A 310 -2.33 19.48 40.45
N GLU A 311 -1.35 19.73 41.33
CA GLU A 311 -1.59 20.35 42.65
C GLU A 311 -2.17 21.77 42.56
N VAL A 312 -1.81 22.53 41.52
CA VAL A 312 -2.34 23.89 41.32
C VAL A 312 -3.78 23.84 40.76
N SER A 313 -4.11 22.86 39.92
CA SER A 313 -5.45 22.70 39.34
C SER A 313 -6.53 22.20 40.33
N THR A 314 -6.13 21.64 41.48
CA THR A 314 -7.06 21.14 42.51
C THR A 314 -7.41 22.18 43.59
N GLY A 315 -6.79 23.36 43.55
CA GLY A 315 -7.05 24.47 44.48
C GLY A 315 -8.21 25.37 44.05
N ASP A 316 -9.07 25.72 45.01
CA ASP A 316 -10.32 26.50 44.84
C ASP A 316 -10.10 28.01 44.55
N SER A 317 -9.02 28.37 43.85
CA SER A 317 -8.61 29.76 43.58
C SER A 317 -8.05 29.93 42.17
N ALA A 318 -8.68 30.80 41.39
CA ALA A 318 -8.35 31.09 40.00
C ALA A 318 -6.85 31.38 39.76
N THR A 319 -6.19 30.47 39.05
CA THR A 319 -4.92 30.75 38.37
C THR A 319 -5.11 31.82 37.29
N PRO A 320 -4.14 32.74 37.09
CA PRO A 320 -4.15 33.63 35.93
C PRO A 320 -4.03 32.81 34.63
N PRO A 321 -4.98 32.89 33.67
CA PRO A 321 -4.96 32.08 32.44
C PRO A 321 -3.69 32.24 31.59
N ALA A 322 -2.97 33.35 31.76
CA ALA A 322 -1.71 33.62 31.09
C ALA A 322 -0.57 32.66 31.53
N MET A 323 -0.51 32.26 32.81
CA MET A 323 0.59 31.43 33.30
C MET A 323 0.43 29.96 32.91
N GLU A 324 -0.77 29.39 33.06
CA GLU A 324 -1.09 28.03 32.57
C GLU A 324 -0.79 27.89 31.07
N LYS A 325 -1.24 28.87 30.26
CA LYS A 325 -0.94 28.95 28.82
C LYS A 325 0.57 28.96 28.53
N THR A 326 1.35 29.66 29.35
CA THR A 326 2.80 29.77 29.14
C THR A 326 3.51 28.46 29.45
N VAL A 327 3.02 27.68 30.43
CA VAL A 327 3.61 26.39 30.83
C VAL A 327 3.16 25.24 29.92
N LEU A 328 1.85 25.08 29.66
CA LEU A 328 1.34 24.07 28.72
C LEU A 328 1.87 24.31 27.30
N GLY A 329 2.01 25.57 26.87
CA GLY A 329 2.66 25.90 25.60
C GLY A 329 4.12 25.44 25.52
N GLY A 330 4.88 25.53 26.62
CA GLY A 330 6.27 25.04 26.68
C GLY A 330 6.38 23.52 26.56
N VAL A 331 5.44 22.77 27.15
CA VAL A 331 5.37 21.30 26.99
C VAL A 331 5.06 20.92 25.55
N LEU A 332 4.13 21.63 24.90
CA LEU A 332 3.74 21.36 23.52
C LEU A 332 4.87 21.67 22.51
N GLU A 333 5.72 22.67 22.76
CA GLU A 333 6.95 22.85 21.97
C GLU A 333 7.91 21.66 22.07
N HIS A 334 8.06 21.06 23.25
CA HIS A 334 8.86 19.84 23.39
C HIS A 334 8.23 18.63 22.67
N ALA A 335 6.90 18.54 22.62
CA ALA A 335 6.21 17.52 21.83
C ALA A 335 6.39 17.73 20.32
N ARG A 336 6.38 18.98 19.83
CA ARG A 336 6.72 19.33 18.43
C ARG A 336 8.16 18.97 18.08
N ALA A 337 9.10 19.27 18.97
CA ALA A 337 10.50 18.88 18.83
C ALA A 337 10.67 17.35 18.78
N ALA A 338 9.97 16.60 19.63
CA ALA A 338 9.99 15.14 19.63
C ALA A 338 9.41 14.52 18.34
N ILE A 339 8.34 15.09 17.76
CA ILE A 339 7.86 14.67 16.42
C ILE A 339 8.90 14.93 15.35
N SER A 340 9.61 16.06 15.45
CA SER A 340 10.65 16.46 14.50
C SER A 340 11.91 15.59 14.61
N SER A 341 12.26 15.10 15.82
CA SER A 341 13.36 14.13 16.04
C SER A 341 12.97 12.67 15.76
N GLY A 342 11.68 12.38 15.55
CA GLY A 342 11.17 11.02 15.35
C GLY A 342 10.84 10.26 16.64
N GLU A 343 10.95 10.89 17.81
CA GLU A 343 10.54 10.35 19.12
C GLU A 343 9.01 10.38 19.31
N ILE A 344 8.26 9.73 18.41
CA ILE A 344 6.79 9.78 18.38
C ILE A 344 6.19 9.36 19.72
N GLY A 345 6.62 8.25 20.32
CA GLY A 345 6.12 7.79 21.63
C GLY A 345 6.30 8.80 22.76
N ARG A 346 7.38 9.62 22.72
CA ARG A 346 7.60 10.71 23.69
C ARG A 346 6.66 11.88 23.45
N ALA A 347 6.41 12.23 22.19
CA ALA A 347 5.43 13.26 21.87
C ALA A 347 4.04 12.89 22.37
N LEU A 348 3.65 11.61 22.27
CA LEU A 348 2.35 11.12 22.76
C LEU A 348 2.21 11.19 24.28
N ASP A 349 3.21 10.73 25.04
CA ASP A 349 3.20 10.85 26.52
C ASP A 349 3.05 12.31 26.98
N LEU A 350 3.74 13.25 26.31
CA LEU A 350 3.60 14.69 26.59
C LEU A 350 2.20 15.22 26.24
N ILE A 351 1.60 14.78 25.13
CA ILE A 351 0.23 15.18 24.74
C ILE A 351 -0.80 14.64 25.73
N ASP A 352 -0.72 13.37 26.12
CA ASP A 352 -1.69 12.75 27.02
C ASP A 352 -1.62 13.37 28.43
N ARG A 353 -0.41 13.67 28.92
CA ARG A 353 -0.23 14.41 30.19
C ARG A 353 -0.79 15.84 30.12
N VAL A 354 -0.72 16.51 28.96
CA VAL A 354 -1.40 17.81 28.75
C VAL A 354 -2.93 17.63 28.71
N LYS A 355 -3.45 16.59 28.05
CA LYS A 355 -4.89 16.29 27.99
C LYS A 355 -5.51 16.01 29.36
N VAL A 356 -4.75 15.42 30.30
CA VAL A 356 -5.17 15.21 31.70
C VAL A 356 -5.40 16.54 32.44
N ILE A 357 -4.60 17.57 32.16
CA ILE A 357 -4.74 18.90 32.78
C ILE A 357 -5.83 19.71 32.07
N ASN A 358 -5.77 19.81 30.74
CA ASN A 358 -6.69 20.63 29.96
C ASN A 358 -6.89 20.03 28.55
N SER A 359 -7.91 19.17 28.42
CA SER A 359 -8.25 18.47 27.17
C SER A 359 -8.67 19.37 26.01
N LEU A 360 -9.07 20.61 26.28
CA LEU A 360 -9.48 21.61 25.27
C LEU A 360 -8.37 22.63 24.96
N TYR A 361 -7.14 22.39 25.41
CA TYR A 361 -6.04 23.31 25.17
C TYR A 361 -5.70 23.39 23.67
N GLY A 362 -5.94 24.55 23.05
CA GLY A 362 -5.98 24.69 21.59
C GLY A 362 -4.71 24.29 20.82
N GLY A 363 -3.54 24.23 21.48
CA GLY A 363 -2.30 23.75 20.87
C GLY A 363 -2.26 22.24 20.60
N ILE A 364 -3.14 21.44 21.21
CA ILE A 364 -3.20 19.98 21.01
C ILE A 364 -3.55 19.64 19.56
N ALA A 365 -4.57 20.29 18.99
CA ALA A 365 -5.05 20.01 17.64
C ALA A 365 -3.99 20.28 16.55
N GLU A 366 -3.10 21.24 16.77
CA GLU A 366 -1.98 21.54 15.86
C GLU A 366 -0.91 20.43 15.88
N ILE A 367 -0.74 19.76 17.03
CA ILE A 367 0.16 18.61 17.14
C ILE A 367 -0.47 17.34 16.55
N GLU A 368 -1.76 17.13 16.73
CA GLU A 368 -2.50 16.03 16.10
C GLU A 368 -2.48 16.14 14.56
N ASP A 369 -2.55 17.35 14.01
CA ASP A 369 -2.36 17.65 12.58
C ASP A 369 -0.90 17.41 12.12
N GLN A 370 0.11 17.74 12.93
CA GLN A 370 1.51 17.37 12.65
C GLN A 370 1.74 15.85 12.65
N LEU A 371 1.13 15.11 13.58
CA LEU A 371 1.16 13.65 13.62
C LEU A 371 0.48 13.04 12.39
N GLY A 372 -0.68 13.58 11.97
CA GLY A 372 -1.36 13.18 10.73
C GLY A 372 -0.49 13.39 9.48
N ARG A 373 0.20 14.54 9.37
CA ARG A 373 1.20 14.76 8.32
C ARG A 373 2.32 13.73 8.37
N LYS A 374 2.94 13.50 9.54
CA LYS A 374 4.04 12.53 9.69
C LYS A 374 3.62 11.10 9.33
N TYR A 375 2.40 10.70 9.69
CA TYR A 375 1.80 9.44 9.26
C TYR A 375 1.69 9.34 7.73
N SER A 376 1.17 10.38 7.07
CA SER A 376 1.04 10.40 5.61
C SER A 376 2.40 10.29 4.89
N THR A 377 3.44 10.93 5.44
CA THR A 377 4.82 10.83 4.93
C THR A 377 5.34 9.40 5.05
N LEU A 378 5.27 8.79 6.25
CA LEU A 378 5.73 7.42 6.49
C LEU A 378 5.00 6.40 5.61
N MET A 379 3.68 6.56 5.41
CA MET A 379 2.91 5.70 4.51
C MET A 379 3.30 5.88 3.03
N SER A 380 3.66 7.10 2.61
CA SER A 380 4.15 7.35 1.25
C SER A 380 5.55 6.77 1.03
N GLU A 381 6.46 6.94 1.98
CA GLU A 381 7.82 6.37 1.95
C GLU A 381 7.77 4.84 1.96
N ALA A 382 6.93 4.23 2.81
CA ALA A 382 6.73 2.78 2.86
C ALA A 382 6.21 2.21 1.53
N ARG A 383 5.36 2.98 0.83
CA ARG A 383 4.88 2.60 -0.50
C ARG A 383 6.01 2.67 -1.53
N THR A 384 6.80 3.74 -1.55
CA THR A 384 7.96 3.85 -2.45
C THR A 384 8.95 2.71 -2.22
N GLU A 385 9.34 2.44 -0.98
CA GLU A 385 10.24 1.32 -0.64
C GLU A 385 9.62 -0.05 -0.99
N THR A 386 8.29 -0.20 -1.01
CA THR A 386 7.62 -1.43 -1.48
C THR A 386 7.70 -1.56 -2.99
N ASP A 387 7.43 -0.47 -3.71
CA ASP A 387 7.44 -0.41 -5.17
C ASP A 387 8.88 -0.51 -5.73
N ASP A 388 9.90 -0.09 -4.96
CA ASP A 388 11.35 -0.25 -5.21
C ASP A 388 11.90 -1.65 -4.78
N GLY A 389 11.10 -2.51 -4.15
CA GLY A 389 11.51 -3.86 -3.71
C GLY A 389 12.28 -3.93 -2.39
N ASN A 390 12.47 -2.81 -1.69
CA ASN A 390 13.10 -2.73 -0.36
C ASN A 390 12.11 -3.10 0.77
N LEU A 391 11.56 -4.31 0.70
CA LEU A 391 10.44 -4.77 1.53
C LEU A 391 10.72 -4.70 3.05
N GLY A 392 11.98 -4.91 3.47
CA GLY A 392 12.42 -4.74 4.86
C GLY A 392 12.55 -3.28 5.33
N SER A 393 12.67 -2.31 4.42
CA SER A 393 12.56 -0.88 4.75
C SER A 393 11.11 -0.46 4.85
N ALA A 394 10.27 -0.88 3.90
CA ALA A 394 8.84 -0.63 3.92
C ALA A 394 8.20 -1.11 5.23
N GLU A 395 8.49 -2.34 5.68
CA GLU A 395 7.93 -2.89 6.92
C GLU A 395 8.36 -2.11 8.19
N ARG A 396 9.60 -1.59 8.23
CA ARG A 396 10.06 -0.72 9.32
C ARG A 396 9.31 0.62 9.35
N LEU A 397 9.05 1.22 8.18
CA LEU A 397 8.30 2.46 8.05
C LEU A 397 6.83 2.28 8.46
N LEU A 398 6.21 1.15 8.08
CA LEU A 398 4.87 0.79 8.55
C LEU A 398 4.82 0.58 10.07
N GLY A 399 5.84 -0.06 10.65
CA GLY A 399 5.98 -0.18 12.11
C GLY A 399 6.08 1.17 12.83
N GLN A 400 6.76 2.16 12.24
CA GLN A 400 6.77 3.52 12.78
C GLN A 400 5.40 4.21 12.64
N ALA A 401 4.75 4.05 11.47
CA ALA A 401 3.43 4.61 11.23
C ALA A 401 2.36 4.05 12.19
N GLU A 402 2.45 2.77 12.54
CA GLU A 402 1.57 2.08 13.49
C GLU A 402 1.64 2.64 14.93
N THR A 403 2.71 3.35 15.29
CA THR A 403 2.82 4.01 16.61
C THR A 403 2.04 5.34 16.70
N ILE A 404 1.53 5.88 15.60
CA ILE A 404 0.81 7.15 15.57
C ILE A 404 -0.68 6.91 15.86
N PRO A 405 -1.33 7.58 16.84
CA PRO A 405 -2.74 7.31 17.19
C PRO A 405 -3.75 7.66 16.10
N VAL A 406 -3.35 8.51 15.14
CA VAL A 406 -4.14 8.90 13.96
C VAL A 406 -3.99 7.87 12.82
N ALA A 407 -3.25 6.78 13.02
CA ALA A 407 -3.00 5.79 11.98
C ALA A 407 -4.26 5.00 11.59
N SER A 408 -4.56 4.97 10.29
CA SER A 408 -5.57 4.06 9.74
C SER A 408 -5.03 2.62 9.77
N VAL A 409 -5.55 1.82 10.70
CA VAL A 409 -5.22 0.39 10.84
C VAL A 409 -5.51 -0.36 9.53
N SER A 410 -6.58 0.04 8.82
CA SER A 410 -6.93 -0.48 7.49
C SER A 410 -5.85 -0.17 6.46
N SER A 411 -5.34 1.07 6.43
CA SER A 411 -4.27 1.48 5.50
C SER A 411 -2.95 0.76 5.75
N ILE A 412 -2.53 0.58 7.02
CA ILE A 412 -1.33 -0.19 7.37
C ILE A 412 -1.49 -1.65 6.96
N ARG A 413 -2.65 -2.26 7.23
CA ARG A 413 -2.96 -3.64 6.84
C ARG A 413 -2.89 -3.83 5.32
N LEU A 414 -3.41 -2.88 4.55
CA LEU A 414 -3.34 -2.90 3.09
C LEU A 414 -1.90 -2.77 2.57
N ALA A 415 -1.08 -1.93 3.19
CA ALA A 415 0.34 -1.80 2.83
C ALA A 415 1.13 -3.09 3.15
N ARG A 416 0.94 -3.69 4.33
CA ARG A 416 1.49 -5.02 4.67
C ARG A 416 1.05 -6.11 3.70
N ALA A 417 -0.21 -6.06 3.22
CA ALA A 417 -0.71 -6.99 2.21
C ALA A 417 -0.09 -6.79 0.81
N ARG A 418 0.37 -5.58 0.47
CA ARG A 418 1.19 -5.35 -0.74
C ARG A 418 2.57 -5.96 -0.57
N ILE A 419 3.21 -5.75 0.58
CA ILE A 419 4.53 -6.31 0.91
C ILE A 419 4.50 -7.85 0.86
N SER A 420 3.50 -8.49 1.48
CA SER A 420 3.40 -9.96 1.46
C SER A 420 3.15 -10.52 0.06
N LYS A 421 2.36 -9.82 -0.77
CA LYS A 421 2.17 -10.17 -2.18
C LYS A 421 3.45 -10.01 -3.01
N ALA A 422 4.25 -8.97 -2.75
CA ALA A 422 5.54 -8.77 -3.41
C ALA A 422 6.53 -9.88 -3.02
N LEU A 423 6.61 -10.25 -1.74
CA LEU A 423 7.41 -11.39 -1.27
C LEU A 423 7.00 -12.70 -1.98
N GLN A 424 5.70 -12.95 -2.13
CA GLN A 424 5.20 -14.12 -2.85
C GLN A 424 5.65 -14.12 -4.32
N ALA A 425 5.46 -13.02 -5.04
CA ALA A 425 5.87 -12.91 -6.44
C ALA A 425 7.38 -13.13 -6.62
N MET A 426 8.23 -12.53 -5.77
CA MET A 426 9.68 -12.75 -5.80
C MET A 426 10.05 -14.22 -5.53
N SER A 427 9.32 -14.90 -4.63
CA SER A 427 9.54 -16.32 -4.35
C SER A 427 9.11 -17.24 -5.50
N GLU A 428 8.04 -16.90 -6.22
CA GLU A 428 7.58 -17.61 -7.41
C GLU A 428 8.56 -17.44 -8.58
N GLU A 429 9.08 -16.23 -8.79
CA GLU A 429 10.08 -15.93 -9.81
C GLU A 429 11.41 -16.66 -9.54
N ALA A 430 11.90 -16.64 -8.29
CA ALA A 430 13.07 -17.42 -7.88
C ALA A 430 12.86 -18.94 -8.02
N ALA A 431 11.66 -19.44 -7.73
CA ALA A 431 11.32 -20.86 -7.92
C ALA A 431 11.25 -21.23 -9.40
N ALA A 432 10.78 -20.34 -10.27
CA ALA A 432 10.76 -20.52 -11.72
C ALA A 432 12.19 -20.56 -12.30
N LEU A 433 13.07 -19.65 -11.89
CA LEU A 433 14.48 -19.64 -12.29
C LEU A 433 15.16 -20.96 -11.89
N ALA A 434 15.01 -21.38 -10.63
CA ALA A 434 15.56 -22.65 -10.15
C ALA A 434 14.91 -23.89 -10.78
N ALA A 435 13.70 -23.78 -11.35
CA ALA A 435 13.10 -24.85 -12.14
C ALA A 435 13.69 -24.92 -13.55
N GLN A 436 14.01 -23.77 -14.16
CA GLN A 436 14.70 -23.70 -15.44
C GLN A 436 16.13 -24.26 -15.33
N GLU A 437 16.91 -23.86 -14.34
CA GLU A 437 18.28 -24.38 -14.11
C GLU A 437 18.30 -25.91 -14.01
N ARG A 438 17.36 -26.50 -13.25
CA ARG A 438 17.22 -27.96 -13.14
C ARG A 438 16.81 -28.64 -14.45
N LEU A 439 16.04 -27.97 -15.30
CA LEU A 439 15.67 -28.50 -16.61
C LEU A 439 16.89 -28.51 -17.56
N GLU A 440 17.69 -27.46 -17.53
CA GLU A 440 18.93 -27.37 -18.31
C GLU A 440 19.95 -28.43 -17.86
N GLU A 441 20.10 -28.66 -16.55
CA GLU A 441 20.91 -29.74 -15.98
C GLU A 441 20.41 -31.13 -16.42
N GLN A 442 19.09 -31.39 -16.33
CA GLN A 442 18.49 -32.66 -16.79
C GLN A 442 18.66 -32.90 -18.30
N ILE A 443 18.63 -31.84 -19.12
CA ILE A 443 18.90 -31.94 -20.56
C ILE A 443 20.37 -32.29 -20.79
N ALA A 444 21.31 -31.64 -20.08
CA ALA A 444 22.74 -31.93 -20.19
C ALA A 444 23.05 -33.40 -19.78
N ASP A 445 22.51 -33.88 -18.67
CA ASP A 445 22.64 -35.27 -18.23
C ASP A 445 22.07 -36.26 -19.25
N ARG A 446 20.89 -35.96 -19.82
CA ARG A 446 20.29 -36.82 -20.85
C ARG A 446 21.15 -36.85 -22.12
N VAL A 447 21.69 -35.72 -22.56
CA VAL A 447 22.60 -35.65 -23.72
C VAL A 447 23.89 -36.43 -23.44
N ASN A 448 24.44 -36.35 -22.23
CA ASN A 448 25.62 -37.14 -21.83
C ASN A 448 25.33 -38.65 -21.84
N ALA A 449 24.17 -39.10 -21.33
CA ALA A 449 23.77 -40.50 -21.37
C ALA A 449 23.56 -41.00 -22.80
N LEU A 450 22.89 -40.23 -23.67
CA LEU A 450 22.72 -40.58 -25.09
C LEU A 450 24.06 -40.63 -25.83
N ASN A 451 25.02 -39.77 -25.49
CA ASN A 451 26.37 -39.80 -26.08
C ASN A 451 27.15 -41.07 -25.68
N GLN A 452 26.92 -41.62 -24.48
CA GLN A 452 27.52 -42.91 -24.08
C GLN A 452 26.96 -44.08 -24.91
N GLU A 453 25.63 -44.14 -25.05
CA GLU A 453 24.95 -45.14 -25.88
C GLU A 453 25.32 -45.01 -27.38
N PHE A 454 25.42 -43.78 -27.87
CA PHE A 454 25.94 -43.47 -29.21
C PHE A 454 27.34 -44.08 -29.41
N ARG A 455 28.29 -43.80 -28.50
CA ARG A 455 29.67 -44.32 -28.61
C ARG A 455 29.72 -45.85 -28.54
N ALA A 456 28.86 -46.49 -27.76
CA ALA A 456 28.72 -47.95 -27.74
C ALA A 456 28.20 -48.48 -29.10
N SER A 457 27.16 -47.86 -29.67
CA SER A 457 26.61 -48.27 -30.96
C SER A 457 27.59 -48.07 -32.14
N ILE A 458 28.46 -47.05 -32.09
CA ILE A 458 29.58 -46.89 -33.05
C ILE A 458 30.60 -48.03 -32.90
N ALA A 459 30.94 -48.42 -31.67
CA ALA A 459 31.89 -49.50 -31.41
C ALA A 459 31.37 -50.89 -31.83
N ASP A 460 30.05 -51.08 -31.82
CA ASP A 460 29.38 -52.31 -32.28
C ASP A 460 29.07 -52.31 -33.80
N ASP A 461 29.54 -51.31 -34.56
CA ASP A 461 29.16 -51.04 -35.97
C ASP A 461 27.62 -50.96 -36.22
N ARG A 462 26.83 -50.68 -35.18
CA ARG A 462 25.37 -50.47 -35.24
C ARG A 462 25.05 -49.06 -35.72
N LEU A 463 25.33 -48.77 -36.98
CA LEU A 463 25.21 -47.41 -37.54
C LEU A 463 23.77 -47.01 -37.87
N LEU A 464 23.10 -47.80 -38.73
CA LEU A 464 21.75 -47.52 -39.28
C LEU A 464 20.71 -48.61 -38.94
N ALA A 465 21.17 -49.76 -38.47
CA ALA A 465 20.34 -50.90 -38.07
C ALA A 465 20.75 -51.41 -36.68
N PRO A 466 19.82 -51.93 -35.86
CA PRO A 466 18.36 -51.94 -36.04
C PRO A 466 17.73 -50.54 -35.95
N ARG A 467 16.42 -50.37 -36.21
CA ARG A 467 15.74 -49.05 -36.30
C ARG A 467 15.84 -48.15 -35.05
N GLN A 468 16.08 -48.74 -33.88
CA GLN A 468 16.28 -48.04 -32.60
C GLN A 468 17.54 -48.59 -31.96
N GLY A 469 18.23 -47.79 -31.14
CA GLY A 469 19.47 -48.23 -30.50
C GLY A 469 20.65 -48.38 -31.47
N ASN A 470 20.65 -47.60 -32.56
CA ASN A 470 21.77 -47.44 -33.47
C ASN A 470 22.38 -46.03 -33.31
N ALA A 471 23.55 -45.79 -33.89
CA ALA A 471 24.27 -44.53 -33.75
C ALA A 471 23.47 -43.33 -34.31
N PHE A 472 22.80 -43.49 -35.45
CA PHE A 472 21.97 -42.45 -36.04
C PHE A 472 20.77 -42.06 -35.15
N PHE A 473 20.15 -43.05 -34.50
CA PHE A 473 19.02 -42.86 -33.57
C PHE A 473 19.44 -42.05 -32.34
N PHE A 474 20.55 -42.41 -31.69
CA PHE A 474 21.03 -41.67 -30.53
C PHE A 474 21.46 -40.25 -30.90
N LEU A 475 22.08 -40.05 -32.07
CA LEU A 475 22.42 -38.73 -32.58
C LEU A 475 21.17 -37.86 -32.86
N ASP A 476 20.11 -38.45 -33.42
CA ASP A 476 18.84 -37.74 -33.67
C ASP A 476 18.10 -37.39 -32.36
N GLU A 477 18.15 -38.25 -31.34
CA GLU A 477 17.62 -37.93 -30.00
C GLU A 477 18.43 -36.82 -29.32
N MET A 478 19.77 -36.83 -29.42
CA MET A 478 20.61 -35.71 -28.94
C MET A 478 20.26 -34.40 -29.66
N ARG A 479 20.06 -34.46 -30.99
CA ARG A 479 19.66 -33.30 -31.81
C ARG A 479 18.33 -32.69 -31.39
N LYS A 480 17.35 -33.51 -31.01
CA LYS A 480 16.04 -33.05 -30.53
C LYS A 480 16.12 -32.34 -29.17
N LEU A 481 17.07 -32.74 -28.32
CA LEU A 481 17.27 -32.18 -26.99
C LEU A 481 18.12 -30.92 -26.99
N ASN A 482 19.30 -30.97 -27.63
CA ASN A 482 20.21 -29.84 -27.73
C ASN A 482 21.14 -29.95 -28.96
N PRO A 483 20.73 -29.39 -30.12
CA PRO A 483 21.56 -29.37 -31.33
C PRO A 483 22.80 -28.48 -31.21
N GLY A 484 22.87 -27.60 -30.20
CA GLY A 484 24.02 -26.73 -29.93
C GLY A 484 25.05 -27.34 -28.97
N SER A 485 24.84 -28.58 -28.51
CA SER A 485 25.77 -29.25 -27.59
C SER A 485 27.07 -29.67 -28.28
N GLU A 486 28.21 -29.48 -27.59
CA GLU A 486 29.53 -29.93 -28.05
C GLU A 486 29.55 -31.44 -28.32
N GLN A 487 28.86 -32.20 -27.46
CA GLN A 487 28.64 -33.64 -27.60
C GLN A 487 27.95 -33.99 -28.91
N TYR A 488 26.90 -33.25 -29.31
CA TYR A 488 26.22 -33.47 -30.60
C TYR A 488 27.14 -33.16 -31.79
N GLY A 489 27.87 -32.05 -31.74
CA GLY A 489 28.81 -31.69 -32.81
C GLY A 489 29.89 -32.77 -33.03
N ALA A 490 30.52 -33.22 -31.95
CA ALA A 490 31.52 -34.29 -31.99
C ALA A 490 30.93 -35.64 -32.44
N ALA A 491 29.73 -36.00 -31.96
CA ALA A 491 29.05 -37.23 -32.35
C ALA A 491 28.63 -37.22 -33.83
N SER A 492 28.15 -36.09 -34.35
CA SER A 492 27.76 -35.97 -35.77
C SER A 492 28.95 -36.17 -36.70
N LEU A 493 30.09 -35.53 -36.41
CA LEU A 493 31.33 -35.71 -37.18
C LEU A 493 31.82 -37.17 -37.12
N ALA A 494 31.80 -37.79 -35.94
CA ALA A 494 32.21 -39.18 -35.76
C ALA A 494 31.34 -40.15 -36.58
N LEU A 495 30.02 -39.98 -36.56
CA LEU A 495 29.11 -40.81 -37.37
C LEU A 495 29.26 -40.52 -38.87
N THR A 496 29.41 -39.26 -39.28
CA THR A 496 29.61 -38.87 -40.69
C THR A 496 30.82 -39.61 -41.27
N ASN A 497 31.97 -39.56 -40.59
CA ASN A 497 33.20 -40.23 -41.02
C ASN A 497 33.02 -41.75 -41.10
N LYS A 498 32.29 -42.34 -40.15
CA LYS A 498 32.03 -43.79 -40.10
C LYS A 498 31.06 -44.26 -41.18
N LEU A 499 30.05 -43.46 -41.53
CA LEU A 499 29.15 -43.73 -42.67
C LEU A 499 29.90 -43.59 -44.01
N LEU A 500 30.79 -42.61 -44.14
CA LEU A 500 31.65 -42.47 -45.31
C LEU A 500 32.63 -43.65 -45.46
N GLU A 501 33.20 -44.16 -44.36
CA GLU A 501 34.02 -45.38 -44.37
C GLU A 501 33.24 -46.58 -44.96
N GLN A 502 32.01 -46.82 -44.51
CA GLN A 502 31.15 -47.89 -45.06
C GLN A 502 30.80 -47.65 -46.53
N MET A 503 30.45 -46.42 -46.91
CA MET A 503 30.16 -46.06 -48.30
C MET A 503 31.32 -46.38 -49.24
N TRP A 504 32.56 -46.08 -48.85
CA TRP A 504 33.73 -46.41 -49.67
C TRP A 504 33.99 -47.92 -49.78
N GLN A 505 33.64 -48.70 -48.74
CA GLN A 505 33.72 -50.17 -48.78
C GLN A 505 32.66 -50.75 -49.74
N ASP A 506 31.41 -50.29 -49.65
CA ASP A 506 30.32 -50.69 -50.55
C ASP A 506 30.61 -50.29 -52.00
N LEU A 507 31.19 -49.10 -52.22
CA LEU A 507 31.59 -48.65 -53.55
C LEU A 507 32.68 -49.55 -54.15
N ALA A 508 33.68 -49.95 -53.35
CA ALA A 508 34.70 -50.92 -53.76
C ALA A 508 34.10 -52.32 -54.05
N ALA A 509 33.03 -52.69 -53.35
CA ALA A 509 32.25 -53.90 -53.62
C ALA A 509 31.28 -53.77 -54.82
N ARG A 510 31.13 -52.56 -55.40
CA ARG A 510 30.15 -52.18 -56.43
C ARG A 510 28.68 -52.27 -55.97
N GLU A 511 28.43 -52.20 -54.68
CA GLU A 511 27.08 -52.14 -54.09
C GLU A 511 26.55 -50.68 -54.06
N TYR A 512 26.42 -50.08 -55.26
CA TYR A 512 26.09 -48.65 -55.41
C TYR A 512 24.85 -48.18 -54.63
N ALA A 513 23.83 -49.03 -54.47
CA ALA A 513 22.62 -48.68 -53.72
C ALA A 513 22.86 -48.61 -52.19
N ALA A 514 23.78 -49.42 -51.65
CA ALA A 514 24.18 -49.38 -50.25
C ALA A 514 25.09 -48.15 -50.00
N ALA A 515 26.07 -47.94 -50.88
CA ALA A 515 26.92 -46.76 -50.89
C ALA A 515 26.11 -45.43 -50.96
N GLU A 516 25.12 -45.34 -51.86
CA GLU A 516 24.22 -44.19 -51.96
C GLU A 516 23.41 -43.98 -50.67
N SER A 517 22.94 -45.06 -50.03
CA SER A 517 22.25 -44.97 -48.74
C SER A 517 23.15 -44.34 -47.68
N PHE A 518 24.33 -44.92 -47.43
CA PHE A 518 25.26 -44.41 -46.42
C PHE A 518 25.65 -42.95 -46.66
N LEU A 519 25.93 -42.58 -47.92
CA LEU A 519 26.22 -41.18 -48.27
C LEU A 519 25.03 -40.26 -47.97
N LYS A 520 23.81 -40.64 -48.35
CA LYS A 520 22.60 -39.85 -48.07
C LYS A 520 22.34 -39.67 -46.57
N GLN A 521 22.67 -40.68 -45.74
CA GLN A 521 22.58 -40.54 -44.28
C GLN A 521 23.69 -39.64 -43.73
N ALA A 522 24.91 -39.71 -44.27
CA ALA A 522 26.03 -38.84 -43.89
C ALA A 522 25.75 -37.36 -44.23
N GLU A 523 25.19 -37.09 -45.41
CA GLU A 523 24.75 -35.75 -45.85
C GLU A 523 23.67 -35.15 -44.93
N GLN A 524 22.80 -35.98 -44.34
CA GLN A 524 21.73 -35.53 -43.45
C GLN A 524 22.25 -35.00 -42.10
N ILE A 525 23.45 -35.41 -41.67
CA ILE A 525 24.00 -35.11 -40.33
C ILE A 525 25.28 -34.26 -40.38
N GLY A 526 26.14 -34.47 -41.38
CA GLY A 526 27.45 -33.82 -41.51
C GLY A 526 27.41 -32.44 -42.18
N GLY A 527 26.27 -32.04 -42.75
CA GLY A 527 26.10 -30.74 -43.40
C GLY A 527 26.87 -30.62 -44.72
N GLU A 528 27.49 -29.47 -44.97
CA GLU A 528 28.37 -29.25 -46.12
C GLU A 528 29.83 -29.43 -45.67
N SER A 529 30.47 -30.50 -46.14
CA SER A 529 31.89 -30.77 -45.88
C SER A 529 32.63 -31.11 -47.18
N GLU A 530 33.95 -30.96 -47.17
CA GLU A 530 34.80 -31.30 -48.32
C GLU A 530 34.80 -32.82 -48.56
N GLU A 531 34.79 -33.62 -47.49
CA GLU A 531 34.72 -35.08 -47.53
C GLU A 531 33.40 -35.57 -48.12
N LEU A 532 32.27 -34.96 -47.74
CA LEU A 532 30.96 -35.25 -48.33
C LEU A 532 30.90 -34.86 -49.81
N THR A 533 31.56 -33.77 -50.20
CA THR A 533 31.64 -33.32 -51.59
C THR A 533 32.50 -34.28 -52.44
N ALA A 534 33.65 -34.70 -51.92
CA ALA A 534 34.50 -35.72 -52.54
C ALA A 534 33.80 -37.09 -52.62
N ALA A 535 33.02 -37.47 -51.60
CA ALA A 535 32.23 -38.69 -51.59
C ALA A 535 31.13 -38.71 -52.67
N ARG A 536 30.40 -37.59 -52.85
CA ARG A 536 29.43 -37.42 -53.95
C ARG A 536 30.10 -37.63 -55.30
N ALA A 537 31.16 -36.87 -55.57
CA ALA A 537 31.87 -36.93 -56.84
C ALA A 537 32.48 -38.32 -57.11
N GLY A 538 33.07 -38.97 -56.09
CA GLY A 538 33.65 -40.30 -56.22
C GLY A 538 32.60 -41.39 -56.52
N LEU A 539 31.47 -41.38 -55.81
CA LEU A 539 30.36 -42.31 -56.06
C LEU A 539 29.80 -42.13 -57.49
N GLU A 540 29.54 -40.89 -57.90
CA GLU A 540 28.99 -40.56 -59.21
C GLU A 540 29.96 -40.93 -60.34
N GLN A 541 31.26 -40.61 -60.18
CA GLN A 541 32.30 -40.92 -61.16
C GLN A 541 32.48 -42.44 -61.34
N ASP A 542 32.55 -43.22 -60.25
CA ASP A 542 32.72 -44.66 -60.35
C ASP A 542 31.46 -45.34 -60.92
N TRP A 543 30.27 -44.93 -60.47
CA TRP A 543 28.99 -45.38 -61.00
C TRP A 543 28.90 -45.11 -62.52
N ALA A 544 29.26 -43.91 -62.97
CA ALA A 544 29.19 -43.54 -64.39
C ALA A 544 30.21 -44.30 -65.25
N ALA A 545 31.40 -44.61 -64.70
CA ALA A 545 32.39 -45.44 -65.37
C ALA A 545 31.90 -46.88 -65.58
N HIS A 546 31.23 -47.46 -64.58
CA HIS A 546 30.75 -48.84 -64.60
C HIS A 546 29.41 -49.03 -65.34
N GLN A 547 28.41 -48.18 -65.10
CA GLN A 547 27.12 -48.24 -65.84
C GLN A 547 27.29 -47.85 -67.31
N GLY A 548 28.07 -46.81 -67.61
CA GLY A 548 28.38 -46.41 -68.98
C GLY A 548 29.11 -47.48 -69.80
N SER A 549 29.72 -48.48 -69.15
CA SER A 549 30.36 -49.63 -69.79
C SER A 549 29.44 -50.86 -69.89
N THR A 550 28.34 -50.88 -69.14
CA THR A 550 27.38 -51.99 -69.10
C THR A 550 26.36 -51.81 -70.22
N VAL A 551 26.15 -52.84 -71.06
CA VAL A 551 25.19 -52.77 -72.16
C VAL A 551 23.82 -53.24 -71.68
N ILE A 552 22.82 -52.35 -71.64
CA ILE A 552 21.44 -52.68 -71.26
C ILE A 552 20.52 -52.84 -72.48
N PRO A 553 19.44 -53.64 -72.41
CA PRO A 553 18.45 -53.69 -73.48
C PRO A 553 17.71 -52.35 -73.63
N ALA A 554 17.47 -51.92 -74.88
CA ALA A 554 16.73 -50.68 -75.17
C ALA A 554 15.32 -50.63 -74.57
N THR A 555 14.72 -51.78 -74.26
CA THR A 555 13.43 -51.89 -73.58
C THR A 555 13.44 -51.43 -72.11
N GLN A 556 14.62 -51.24 -71.51
CA GLN A 556 14.77 -50.70 -70.16
C GLN A 556 14.89 -49.17 -70.13
N MET A 557 15.08 -48.52 -71.28
CA MET A 557 15.10 -47.07 -71.40
C MET A 557 13.81 -46.55 -72.05
N LYS A 558 13.36 -45.37 -71.61
CA LYS A 558 12.19 -44.72 -72.19
C LYS A 558 12.58 -43.99 -73.47
N MET A 559 12.02 -44.42 -74.59
CA MET A 559 12.27 -43.83 -75.90
C MET A 559 11.35 -42.62 -76.12
N THR A 560 11.91 -41.50 -76.61
CA THR A 560 11.18 -40.24 -76.82
C THR A 560 10.96 -39.93 -78.31
N ASN A 561 11.88 -40.35 -79.18
CA ASN A 561 11.70 -40.30 -80.63
C ASN A 561 12.13 -41.64 -81.25
N PHE A 562 11.20 -42.30 -81.95
CA PHE A 562 11.46 -43.50 -82.72
C PHE A 562 11.33 -43.18 -84.21
N VAL A 563 12.34 -43.54 -85.00
CA VAL A 563 12.32 -43.45 -86.46
C VAL A 563 12.45 -44.86 -87.01
N GLU A 564 11.47 -45.29 -87.79
CA GLU A 564 11.45 -46.60 -88.41
C GLU A 564 12.48 -46.68 -89.55
N PRO A 565 13.24 -47.78 -89.71
CA PRO A 565 14.25 -47.88 -90.77
C PRO A 565 13.64 -48.13 -92.14
N ASP A 566 14.03 -47.30 -93.12
CA ASP A 566 13.65 -47.45 -94.53
C ASP A 566 13.98 -48.86 -95.06
N PHE A 567 12.98 -49.62 -95.50
CA PHE A 567 13.20 -50.96 -96.03
C PHE A 567 14.06 -50.92 -97.31
N PRO A 568 15.24 -51.57 -97.36
CA PRO A 568 16.15 -51.48 -98.50
C PRO A 568 15.51 -52.00 -99.80
N LYS A 569 15.43 -51.14 -100.84
CA LYS A 569 14.83 -51.49 -102.15
C LYS A 569 15.43 -52.76 -102.80
N ARG A 570 16.67 -53.13 -102.44
CA ARG A 570 17.33 -54.38 -102.90
C ARG A 570 16.83 -55.63 -102.16
N ALA A 571 16.50 -55.52 -100.87
CA ALA A 571 15.90 -56.60 -100.08
C ALA A 571 14.42 -56.77 -100.46
N LEU A 572 13.67 -55.66 -100.58
CA LEU A 572 12.25 -55.63 -100.96
C LEU A 572 12.01 -56.33 -102.30
N ARG A 573 12.82 -56.04 -103.33
CA ARG A 573 12.74 -56.69 -104.66
C ARG A 573 13.08 -58.19 -104.66
N ARG A 574 13.60 -58.72 -103.55
CA ARG A 574 14.08 -60.10 -103.42
C ARG A 574 13.31 -60.89 -102.35
N ASN A 575 12.31 -60.28 -101.72
CA ASN A 575 11.59 -60.82 -100.56
C ASN A 575 12.55 -61.32 -99.46
N ILE A 576 13.59 -60.55 -99.17
CA ILE A 576 14.55 -60.86 -98.10
C ILE A 576 14.11 -60.11 -96.85
N GLU A 577 13.86 -60.87 -95.79
CA GLU A 577 13.65 -60.40 -94.42
C GLU A 577 14.91 -60.65 -93.57
N GLY A 578 14.95 -60.12 -92.35
CA GLY A 578 16.01 -60.41 -91.39
C GLY A 578 16.02 -59.45 -90.19
N TRP A 579 17.08 -59.50 -89.39
CA TRP A 579 17.28 -58.61 -88.25
C TRP A 579 18.72 -58.09 -88.17
N VAL A 580 18.89 -56.98 -87.46
CA VAL A 580 20.17 -56.35 -87.13
C VAL A 580 20.18 -56.02 -85.64
N ASP A 581 21.21 -56.49 -84.94
CA ASP A 581 21.52 -56.09 -83.58
C ASP A 581 22.51 -54.92 -83.60
N VAL A 582 22.14 -53.86 -82.91
CA VAL A 582 22.90 -52.62 -82.83
C VAL A 582 23.17 -52.27 -81.37
N GLU A 583 24.41 -51.89 -81.07
CA GLU A 583 24.78 -51.21 -79.85
C GLU A 583 24.98 -49.72 -80.13
N PHE A 584 24.64 -48.89 -79.17
CA PHE A 584 24.85 -47.45 -79.25
C PHE A 584 24.91 -46.84 -77.85
N THR A 585 25.52 -45.66 -77.76
CA THR A 585 25.55 -44.87 -76.53
C THR A 585 24.43 -43.84 -76.57
N VAL A 586 23.55 -43.86 -75.58
CA VAL A 586 22.65 -42.73 -75.28
C VAL A 586 23.46 -41.70 -74.51
N THR A 587 23.51 -40.46 -74.97
CA THR A 587 24.22 -39.35 -74.33
C THR A 587 23.43 -38.77 -73.15
N ALA A 588 24.09 -37.93 -72.34
CA ALA A 588 23.42 -37.13 -71.30
C ALA A 588 22.31 -36.19 -71.84
N THR A 589 22.31 -35.89 -73.14
CA THR A 589 21.25 -35.11 -73.81
C THR A 589 20.13 -35.97 -74.39
N GLY A 590 20.17 -37.30 -74.20
CA GLY A 590 19.19 -38.23 -74.78
C GLY A 590 19.39 -38.52 -76.27
N GLU A 591 20.51 -38.09 -76.84
CA GLU A 591 20.87 -38.36 -78.24
C GLU A 591 21.59 -39.70 -78.39
N VAL A 592 21.54 -40.28 -79.59
CA VAL A 592 22.18 -41.55 -79.89
C VAL A 592 23.50 -41.31 -80.63
N SER A 593 24.61 -41.78 -80.06
CA SER A 593 25.96 -41.71 -80.60
C SER A 593 26.65 -43.09 -80.56
N GLU A 594 27.88 -43.19 -81.10
CA GLU A 594 28.74 -44.39 -80.99
C GLU A 594 28.02 -45.69 -81.44
N ILE A 595 27.35 -45.61 -82.59
CA ILE A 595 26.50 -46.69 -83.12
C ILE A 595 27.35 -47.77 -83.78
N GLU A 596 27.30 -48.99 -83.25
CA GLU A 596 28.05 -50.15 -83.70
C GLU A 596 27.09 -51.31 -84.02
N ILE A 597 27.30 -52.00 -85.14
CA ILE A 597 26.51 -53.20 -85.47
C ILE A 597 27.19 -54.41 -84.84
N VAL A 598 26.46 -55.10 -83.97
CA VAL A 598 26.97 -56.26 -83.21
C VAL A 598 26.78 -57.55 -84.01
N ASP A 599 25.62 -57.72 -84.64
CA ASP A 599 25.29 -58.92 -85.42
C ASP A 599 24.17 -58.61 -86.45
N ALA A 600 24.08 -59.37 -87.54
CA ALA A 600 23.07 -59.20 -88.57
C ALA A 600 22.81 -60.50 -89.35
N GLU A 601 21.54 -60.88 -89.51
CA GLU A 601 21.16 -62.17 -90.12
C GLU A 601 21.45 -62.27 -91.63
N LYS A 602 21.47 -61.12 -92.33
CA LYS A 602 21.64 -61.00 -93.78
C LYS A 602 22.57 -59.83 -94.10
N THR A 603 23.87 -60.09 -94.02
CA THR A 603 24.91 -59.06 -94.21
C THR A 603 24.82 -58.39 -95.59
N GLY A 604 24.96 -57.06 -95.62
CA GLY A 604 24.98 -56.21 -96.81
C GLY A 604 23.61 -55.70 -97.28
N TYR A 605 22.53 -55.92 -96.53
CA TYR A 605 21.18 -55.48 -96.88
C TYR A 605 20.66 -54.35 -95.99
N PHE A 606 20.65 -54.56 -94.66
CA PHE A 606 19.85 -53.77 -93.70
C PHE A 606 20.67 -52.80 -92.85
N GLU A 607 21.98 -53.01 -92.76
CA GLU A 607 22.90 -52.30 -91.88
C GLU A 607 22.86 -50.79 -92.10
N LYS A 608 22.91 -50.34 -93.36
CA LYS A 608 22.86 -48.91 -93.69
C LYS A 608 21.54 -48.27 -93.27
N ALA A 609 20.42 -48.94 -93.48
CA ALA A 609 19.10 -48.44 -93.06
C ALA A 609 18.99 -48.37 -91.53
N THR A 610 19.51 -49.39 -90.84
CA THR A 610 19.60 -49.43 -89.37
C THR A 610 20.40 -48.25 -88.82
N LEU A 611 21.62 -48.01 -89.32
CA LEU A 611 22.45 -46.87 -88.90
C LEU A 611 21.77 -45.52 -89.14
N GLN A 612 21.11 -45.34 -90.28
CA GLN A 612 20.43 -44.08 -90.61
C GLN A 612 19.19 -43.81 -89.74
N ALA A 613 18.48 -44.85 -89.32
CA ALA A 613 17.32 -44.74 -88.43
C ALA A 613 17.74 -44.50 -86.97
N VAL A 614 18.67 -45.34 -86.46
CA VAL A 614 19.13 -45.32 -85.07
C VAL A 614 19.82 -44.00 -84.71
N ALA A 615 20.52 -43.34 -85.64
CA ALA A 615 21.08 -42.00 -85.43
C ALA A 615 20.02 -40.89 -85.18
N GLN A 616 18.77 -41.11 -85.59
CA GLN A 616 17.66 -40.18 -85.39
C GLN A 616 16.81 -40.52 -84.15
N TRP A 617 17.10 -41.64 -83.49
CA TRP A 617 16.42 -42.02 -82.25
C TRP A 617 16.78 -41.05 -81.11
N ARG A 618 15.85 -40.89 -80.17
CA ARG A 618 16.06 -40.16 -78.91
C ARG A 618 15.48 -40.95 -77.75
N PHE A 619 16.13 -40.85 -76.61
CA PHE A 619 15.76 -41.52 -75.35
C PHE A 619 15.74 -40.50 -74.20
N GLU A 620 15.08 -40.83 -73.11
CA GLU A 620 15.32 -40.16 -71.83
C GLU A 620 16.69 -40.61 -71.31
N PRO A 621 17.61 -39.69 -70.96
CA PRO A 621 18.94 -40.06 -70.46
C PRO A 621 18.83 -40.80 -69.13
N GLN A 622 19.81 -41.65 -68.82
CA GLN A 622 19.87 -42.32 -67.53
C GLN A 622 20.27 -41.30 -66.45
N VAL A 623 19.40 -41.08 -65.46
CA VAL A 623 19.64 -40.11 -64.39
C VAL A 623 20.12 -40.82 -63.12
N PHE A 624 21.21 -40.32 -62.52
CA PHE A 624 21.70 -40.75 -61.21
C PHE A 624 21.99 -39.52 -60.35
N ARG A 625 21.55 -39.53 -59.08
CA ARG A 625 21.61 -38.38 -58.16
C ARG A 625 21.03 -37.04 -58.68
N GLY A 626 20.31 -37.04 -59.81
CA GLY A 626 19.75 -35.85 -60.46
C GLY A 626 20.49 -35.45 -61.75
N GLU A 627 21.70 -35.95 -61.96
CA GLU A 627 22.51 -35.67 -63.16
C GLU A 627 22.28 -36.71 -64.27
N PRO A 628 22.21 -36.29 -65.54
CA PRO A 628 22.06 -37.20 -66.67
C PRO A 628 23.41 -37.75 -67.14
N HIS A 629 23.53 -39.08 -67.23
CA HIS A 629 24.74 -39.77 -67.65
C HIS A 629 24.55 -40.53 -68.97
N ARG A 630 25.68 -40.86 -69.60
CA ARG A 630 25.70 -41.70 -70.81
C ARG A 630 25.49 -43.17 -70.47
N GLN A 631 24.77 -43.89 -71.33
CA GLN A 631 24.42 -45.30 -71.14
C GLN A 631 24.61 -46.09 -72.45
N ARG A 632 25.32 -47.23 -72.42
CA ARG A 632 25.35 -48.14 -73.58
C ARG A 632 24.11 -49.01 -73.62
N VAL A 633 23.53 -49.13 -74.81
CA VAL A 633 22.24 -49.75 -75.07
C VAL A 633 22.35 -50.70 -76.26
N ARG A 634 21.71 -51.87 -76.18
CA ARG A 634 21.54 -52.80 -77.30
C ARG A 634 20.07 -52.86 -77.74
N ALA A 635 19.82 -52.75 -79.05
CA ALA A 635 18.51 -52.94 -79.66
C ALA A 635 18.58 -53.97 -80.80
N ARG A 636 17.47 -54.71 -81.02
CA ARG A 636 17.28 -55.57 -82.18
C ARG A 636 16.22 -54.98 -83.09
N LEU A 637 16.60 -54.60 -84.30
CA LEU A 637 15.66 -54.16 -85.34
C LEU A 637 15.30 -55.36 -86.22
N ARG A 638 14.02 -55.51 -86.56
CA ARG A 638 13.51 -56.58 -87.45
C ARG A 638 12.94 -55.96 -88.72
N PHE A 639 13.24 -56.57 -89.86
CA PHE A 639 12.80 -56.17 -91.18
C PHE A 639 11.92 -57.28 -91.75
N ASN A 640 10.61 -57.08 -91.66
CA ASN A 640 9.57 -57.98 -92.17
C ASN A 640 8.77 -57.29 -93.28
N LEU A 641 8.07 -58.06 -94.11
CA LEU A 641 7.33 -57.59 -95.30
C LEU A 641 5.80 -57.55 -95.13
#